data_AF-K9QRC6-F1
#
_entry.id   AF-K9QRC6-F1
#
_cell.length_a   1.000
_cell.length_b   1.000
_cell.length_c   1.000
_cell.angle_alpha   90.00
_cell.angle_beta   90.00
_cell.angle_gamma   90.00
#
_symmetry.space_group_name_H-M   'P 1'
#
loop_
_entity.id
_entity.type
_entity.pdbx_description
1 polymer ?
#
loop_
_entity_poly.entity_id
_entity_poly.type
_entity_poly.pdbx_seq_one_letter_code
_entity_poly.pdbx_strand_id
1 'polypeptide(L)'
;MTFTLQILHASDFEGGIDAAGTSPQTSDAVRFSAVLNRLRTNTDTNTFGVSSTVLANTLTLSSGDNYIPGVFFNASSDTSLNNVGGLGSSSAPVIGRGDIGILNALGIQASVLGNHEFDLGVRQVRDILRTGGGNPGTRFPYLSSNLDFSNEIASNTNPDGALGASDLATNQDTAEASTISGKIAKSTVITLPGNDGIAGNADDQIIGIVGATTPLLPTISSSGRVGVFPENPIDYDALAARVQSQVDVLTAAGINKIILLAHMQQLDIEANQLAPRLRDVDVIVAGGSHSILSDNNDPLRTGDTSGGTYPIIRNSASNQPVLVVNTEANYQYVGRLIATFDDAGIIQTNTLDPNINGAYATDQAGVDRVYGVANFDPAGDITTFTNASANTEHQKIVDITNGIRNVIASKDDLIVGKASVFLNGTRTDVRTRETNFGNLTADANLWQAQQIDPTVVISLKNGGGIRDNIGVIAAGAGATDASDVQKLPTQPSALAPNKQEGDISQLDVENSLRFNNSLSLITVTAQQLKWLLEHGVAAIAPGRTPGQFPQVAGLTFSFDPTRTAIAFNNNGNVTTPGERVRSLTVVKEDGSPLDVVVQDGDLIGDPNRTFRMVTLNFLAGTSINQTTPGLGGDSYPFPKFVQDNPTLANRVDLRGETTDVNGNGVIDAPLTLDNGVFTFAAAGTEQDAFAEYMNTFYRTTPYNISDAGFRRDFVRNINLTDNNTTRNTDNSLTVSGNANLRFTLSGVNTTGVNEIGVFAVDDEQNTVNGLTPGSDGYIQAALSRGRVVFSAISNNPQGYGIGQISRTLSGFSNSSRLVFYLVQNSTTDAVLAGKQANVFFSTVNTAAQVNDLAGSYEIAWREQQNNQAFNNLVVAVERTTQTEILGTRLQGQEQKELIDLRGLTGQQIGAEFIVNREAAFNNTVGFYRVVDANGGIDINGDGTADVLPGQNGYAQAAVRGRVSGTDLAVANQGTARFTEQLAGGGIYAPFIISNGTINQVLNGQTSQVYFPFLGANPNQIDHIRLLGDNIFGFEDLPGGGDLDYNDVIVRVNLNII
;
A
#
# COMPACT_ATOMS: atom_id res chain seq x y z
N MET A 1 29.39 -38.08 -27.32
CA MET A 1 28.34 -38.75 -26.53
C MET A 1 27.40 -37.70 -25.98
N THR A 2 26.09 -37.95 -26.02
CA THR A 2 25.09 -37.06 -25.40
C THR A 2 25.30 -36.92 -23.90
N PHE A 3 24.96 -35.77 -23.32
CA PHE A 3 25.02 -35.50 -21.88
C PHE A 3 23.66 -35.03 -21.37
N THR A 4 23.15 -35.60 -20.28
CA THR A 4 21.87 -35.20 -19.70
C THR A 4 22.08 -34.50 -18.36
N LEU A 5 21.55 -33.29 -18.27
CA LEU A 5 21.66 -32.39 -17.12
C LEU A 5 20.30 -32.27 -16.43
N GLN A 6 20.28 -32.30 -15.10
CA GLN A 6 19.14 -31.87 -14.30
C GLN A 6 19.42 -30.49 -13.70
N ILE A 7 18.51 -29.54 -13.86
CA ILE A 7 18.53 -28.22 -13.25
C ILE A 7 17.33 -28.15 -12.31
N LEU A 8 17.61 -28.03 -11.02
CA LEU A 8 16.64 -27.66 -10.00
C LEU A 8 16.81 -26.16 -9.75
N HIS A 9 15.75 -25.39 -9.89
CA HIS A 9 15.83 -23.93 -9.80
C HIS A 9 14.64 -23.33 -9.06
N ALA A 10 14.86 -22.13 -8.56
CA ALA A 10 13.86 -21.22 -8.02
C ALA A 10 14.42 -19.78 -8.03
N SER A 11 13.56 -18.82 -7.75
CA SER A 11 13.90 -17.41 -7.52
C SER A 11 12.96 -16.86 -6.44
N ASP A 12 13.16 -15.61 -6.05
CA ASP A 12 12.17 -14.84 -5.27
C ASP A 12 11.80 -15.56 -3.95
N PHE A 13 12.83 -16.01 -3.20
CA PHE A 13 12.64 -16.72 -1.94
C PHE A 13 12.00 -15.85 -0.84
N GLU A 14 12.12 -14.52 -0.96
CA GLU A 14 11.35 -13.46 -0.29
C GLU A 14 10.43 -13.85 0.88
N GLY A 15 10.98 -14.05 2.08
CA GLY A 15 10.19 -14.41 3.27
C GLY A 15 9.23 -13.30 3.74
N GLY A 16 7.91 -13.53 3.67
CA GLY A 16 6.85 -12.65 4.20
C GLY A 16 6.03 -13.22 5.38
N ILE A 17 4.96 -12.50 5.73
CA ILE A 17 3.81 -12.98 6.51
C ILE A 17 2.59 -12.71 5.62
N ASP A 18 1.67 -13.65 5.49
CA ASP A 18 0.47 -13.45 4.68
C ASP A 18 -0.56 -12.55 5.39
N ALA A 19 -1.61 -12.17 4.68
CA ALA A 19 -2.69 -11.33 5.22
C ALA A 19 -3.40 -11.94 6.45
N ALA A 20 -3.25 -13.25 6.70
CA ALA A 20 -3.81 -13.97 7.84
C ALA A 20 -2.85 -14.06 9.03
N GLY A 21 -1.72 -13.34 9.00
CA GLY A 21 -0.71 -13.38 10.06
C GLY A 21 -0.01 -14.73 10.15
N THR A 22 -0.17 -15.61 9.16
CA THR A 22 0.61 -16.84 9.08
C THR A 22 1.94 -16.51 8.41
N SER A 23 3.01 -17.25 8.71
CA SER A 23 4.22 -17.23 7.89
C SER A 23 4.23 -18.52 7.07
N PRO A 24 3.46 -18.61 5.96
CA PRO A 24 3.47 -19.78 5.09
C PRO A 24 4.89 -20.16 4.70
N GLN A 25 5.78 -19.16 4.55
CA GLN A 25 7.18 -19.32 4.18
C GLN A 25 7.96 -20.16 5.20
N THR A 26 7.67 -20.08 6.50
CA THR A 26 8.31 -20.97 7.49
C THR A 26 7.95 -22.44 7.25
N SER A 27 6.75 -22.74 6.74
CA SER A 27 6.37 -24.10 6.36
C SER A 27 6.79 -24.45 4.93
N ASP A 28 6.67 -23.52 3.98
CA ASP A 28 6.98 -23.72 2.56
C ASP A 28 8.49 -23.92 2.36
N ALA A 29 9.38 -23.23 3.08
CA ALA A 29 10.82 -23.49 3.02
C ALA A 29 11.15 -24.94 3.45
N VAL A 30 10.45 -25.47 4.45
CA VAL A 30 10.62 -26.87 4.87
C VAL A 30 10.09 -27.83 3.81
N ARG A 31 8.90 -27.59 3.25
CA ARG A 31 8.34 -28.45 2.18
C ARG A 31 9.16 -28.37 0.90
N PHE A 32 9.61 -27.19 0.52
CA PHE A 32 10.52 -26.96 -0.59
C PHE A 32 11.78 -27.78 -0.43
N SER A 33 12.40 -27.75 0.76
CA SER A 33 13.58 -28.56 1.01
C SER A 33 13.31 -30.07 0.92
N ALA A 34 12.12 -30.53 1.34
CA ALA A 34 11.73 -31.93 1.19
C ALA A 34 11.57 -32.32 -0.30
N VAL A 35 10.82 -31.53 -1.07
CA VAL A 35 10.62 -31.75 -2.51
C VAL A 35 11.95 -31.72 -3.26
N LEU A 36 12.77 -30.68 -3.02
CA LEU A 36 14.09 -30.53 -3.62
C LEU A 36 14.99 -31.73 -3.33
N ASN A 37 15.08 -32.15 -2.06
CA ASN A 37 15.90 -33.30 -1.66
C ASN A 37 15.42 -34.58 -2.34
N ARG A 38 14.10 -34.77 -2.48
CA ARG A 38 13.55 -35.94 -3.15
C ARG A 38 13.91 -35.97 -4.63
N LEU A 39 13.76 -34.85 -5.33
CA LEU A 39 14.14 -34.72 -6.74
C LEU A 39 15.64 -34.91 -6.98
N ARG A 40 16.47 -34.56 -6.00
CA ARG A 40 17.94 -34.69 -6.07
C ARG A 40 18.46 -36.10 -5.79
N THR A 41 17.75 -36.89 -4.97
CA THR A 41 18.30 -38.15 -4.42
C THR A 41 17.57 -39.42 -4.84
N ASN A 42 16.36 -39.32 -5.38
CA ASN A 42 15.54 -40.50 -5.62
C ASN A 42 15.93 -41.26 -6.90
N THR A 43 16.41 -42.49 -6.74
CA THR A 43 16.79 -43.40 -7.82
C THR A 43 15.64 -44.29 -8.32
N ASP A 44 14.42 -44.14 -7.80
CA ASP A 44 13.25 -44.88 -8.28
C ASP A 44 12.82 -44.40 -9.67
N THR A 45 13.29 -45.12 -10.69
CA THR A 45 13.02 -44.87 -12.11
C THR A 45 11.55 -45.02 -12.48
N ASN A 46 10.74 -45.73 -11.69
CA ASN A 46 9.31 -45.90 -11.97
C ASN A 46 8.49 -44.66 -11.61
N THR A 47 8.97 -43.85 -10.65
CA THR A 47 8.21 -42.70 -10.12
C THR A 47 8.72 -41.36 -10.67
N PHE A 48 10.01 -41.24 -10.99
CA PHE A 48 10.62 -39.97 -11.43
C PHE A 48 11.41 -40.03 -12.73
N GLY A 49 11.55 -41.22 -13.34
CA GLY A 49 12.09 -41.40 -14.68
C GLY A 49 13.59 -41.08 -14.87
N VAL A 50 14.38 -40.92 -13.80
CA VAL A 50 15.79 -40.49 -13.89
C VAL A 50 16.79 -41.55 -13.42
N SER A 51 17.91 -41.67 -14.15
CA SER A 51 19.03 -42.54 -13.76
C SER A 51 19.90 -41.89 -12.68
N SER A 52 20.68 -42.70 -11.96
CA SER A 52 21.67 -42.21 -10.99
C SER A 52 22.71 -41.29 -11.62
N THR A 53 23.03 -41.48 -12.90
CA THR A 53 23.92 -40.59 -13.67
C THR A 53 23.33 -39.20 -13.83
N VAL A 54 22.04 -39.08 -14.19
CA VAL A 54 21.37 -37.77 -14.30
C VAL A 54 21.32 -37.08 -12.94
N LEU A 55 21.06 -37.83 -11.87
CA LEU A 55 21.07 -37.27 -10.51
C LEU A 55 22.45 -36.76 -10.10
N ALA A 56 23.53 -37.46 -10.46
CA ALA A 56 24.90 -37.01 -10.25
C ALA A 56 25.21 -35.71 -11.02
N ASN A 57 24.53 -35.48 -12.14
CA ASN A 57 24.58 -34.26 -12.95
C ASN A 57 23.44 -33.28 -12.59
N THR A 58 23.18 -33.06 -11.30
CA THR A 58 22.18 -32.09 -10.84
C THR A 58 22.81 -30.75 -10.46
N LEU A 59 22.27 -29.67 -11.01
CA LEU A 59 22.51 -28.30 -10.56
C LEU A 59 21.34 -27.82 -9.67
N THR A 60 21.63 -27.07 -8.62
CA THR A 60 20.66 -26.31 -7.83
C THR A 60 21.01 -24.82 -7.88
N LEU A 61 20.20 -24.04 -8.59
CA LEU A 61 20.49 -22.64 -8.93
C LEU A 61 19.41 -21.69 -8.42
N SER A 62 19.79 -20.45 -8.10
CA SER A 62 18.86 -19.38 -7.73
C SER A 62 18.93 -18.23 -8.75
N SER A 63 17.77 -17.72 -9.17
CA SER A 63 17.69 -16.52 -9.99
C SER A 63 17.37 -15.25 -9.18
N GLY A 64 17.86 -15.16 -7.94
CA GLY A 64 17.94 -13.90 -7.18
C GLY A 64 16.70 -13.61 -6.32
N ASP A 65 16.72 -12.47 -5.62
CA ASP A 65 15.77 -12.13 -4.56
C ASP A 65 15.67 -13.25 -3.51
N ASN A 66 16.85 -13.61 -3.03
CA ASN A 66 17.10 -14.62 -2.01
C ASN A 66 16.58 -14.22 -0.63
N TYR A 67 16.37 -12.92 -0.41
CA TYR A 67 15.74 -12.36 0.77
C TYR A 67 15.07 -11.03 0.42
N ILE A 68 14.06 -10.68 1.21
CA ILE A 68 13.43 -9.36 1.18
C ILE A 68 13.39 -8.79 2.60
N PRO A 69 13.68 -7.50 2.81
CA PRO A 69 13.49 -6.90 4.12
C PRO A 69 12.02 -6.91 4.54
N GLY A 70 11.67 -7.85 5.41
CA GLY A 70 10.35 -8.00 5.98
C GLY A 70 10.40 -8.71 7.32
N VAL A 71 9.26 -9.21 7.75
CA VAL A 71 9.12 -9.77 9.09
C VAL A 71 9.98 -11.01 9.30
N PHE A 72 10.00 -11.92 8.33
CA PHE A 72 10.83 -13.12 8.36
C PHE A 72 12.32 -12.76 8.44
N PHE A 73 12.77 -11.88 7.56
CA PHE A 73 14.13 -11.40 7.48
C PHE A 73 14.59 -10.67 8.75
N ASN A 74 13.73 -9.84 9.34
CA ASN A 74 14.00 -9.14 10.60
C ASN A 74 14.04 -10.12 11.79
N ALA A 75 13.08 -11.04 11.88
CA ALA A 75 13.04 -12.06 12.92
C ALA A 75 14.26 -12.99 12.84
N SER A 76 14.81 -13.22 11.65
CA SER A 76 16.06 -13.98 11.46
C SER A 76 17.27 -13.38 12.20
N SER A 77 17.21 -12.08 12.52
CA SER A 77 18.30 -11.39 13.21
C SER A 77 18.34 -11.64 14.71
N ASP A 78 17.26 -12.15 15.32
CA ASP A 78 17.10 -12.24 16.76
C ASP A 78 18.13 -13.19 17.40
N THR A 79 18.80 -12.75 18.46
CA THR A 79 19.88 -13.51 19.11
C THR A 79 19.49 -14.89 19.64
N SER A 80 18.19 -15.15 19.85
CA SER A 80 17.68 -16.50 20.18
C SER A 80 17.99 -17.55 19.10
N LEU A 81 18.24 -17.13 17.86
CA LEU A 81 18.68 -17.99 16.75
C LEU A 81 20.17 -18.38 16.79
N ASN A 82 20.92 -17.98 17.83
CA ASN A 82 22.31 -18.39 17.98
C ASN A 82 22.45 -19.92 18.08
N ASN A 83 23.27 -20.50 17.21
CA ASN A 83 23.50 -21.95 17.10
C ASN A 83 22.27 -22.78 16.64
N VAL A 84 21.21 -22.14 16.15
CA VAL A 84 20.04 -22.81 15.58
C VAL A 84 20.33 -23.20 14.13
N GLY A 85 20.14 -24.47 13.76
CA GLY A 85 20.33 -24.98 12.39
C GLY A 85 21.69 -24.65 11.75
N GLY A 86 22.74 -24.54 12.55
CA GLY A 86 24.09 -24.21 12.07
C GLY A 86 24.37 -22.71 11.88
N LEU A 87 23.47 -21.83 12.31
CA LEU A 87 23.71 -20.39 12.37
C LEU A 87 24.78 -20.05 13.42
N GLY A 88 25.61 -19.05 13.11
CA GLY A 88 26.65 -18.58 14.02
C GLY A 88 26.07 -17.85 15.24
N SER A 89 26.86 -17.76 16.32
CA SER A 89 26.52 -16.98 17.51
C SER A 89 26.90 -15.51 17.35
N SER A 90 26.05 -14.61 17.82
CA SER A 90 26.30 -13.17 17.92
C SER A 90 25.66 -12.59 19.18
N SER A 91 26.33 -11.62 19.81
CA SER A 91 25.75 -10.82 20.90
C SER A 91 24.87 -9.66 20.41
N ALA A 92 24.81 -9.44 19.10
CA ALA A 92 24.01 -8.40 18.45
C ALA A 92 23.15 -9.00 17.33
N PRO A 93 22.02 -8.35 16.95
CA PRO A 93 21.19 -8.82 15.86
C PRO A 93 21.96 -8.94 14.53
N VAL A 94 21.75 -10.03 13.79
CA VAL A 94 22.43 -10.29 12.50
C VAL A 94 21.40 -10.45 11.39
N ILE A 95 21.12 -9.35 10.69
CA ILE A 95 20.04 -9.25 9.71
C ILE A 95 20.27 -10.22 8.53
N GLY A 96 19.25 -11.00 8.18
CA GLY A 96 19.23 -11.92 7.03
C GLY A 96 19.96 -13.25 7.21
N ARG A 97 20.47 -13.56 8.42
CA ARG A 97 21.25 -14.80 8.64
C ARG A 97 20.42 -16.06 8.45
N GLY A 98 19.13 -16.01 8.74
CA GLY A 98 18.23 -17.17 8.62
C GLY A 98 18.00 -17.53 7.16
N ASP A 99 17.71 -16.53 6.32
CA ASP A 99 17.55 -16.66 4.87
C ASP A 99 18.78 -17.31 4.24
N ILE A 100 19.98 -16.75 4.50
CA ILE A 100 21.23 -17.31 3.98
C ILE A 100 21.53 -18.70 4.56
N GLY A 101 21.20 -18.94 5.83
CA GLY A 101 21.30 -20.26 6.46
C GLY A 101 20.45 -21.31 5.75
N ILE A 102 19.21 -20.96 5.38
CA ILE A 102 18.29 -21.83 4.63
C ILE A 102 18.85 -22.10 3.23
N LEU A 103 19.24 -21.08 2.47
CA LEU A 103 19.78 -21.25 1.11
C LEU A 103 21.07 -22.09 1.09
N ASN A 104 21.93 -21.89 2.09
CA ASN A 104 23.13 -22.70 2.29
C ASN A 104 22.80 -24.19 2.54
N ALA A 105 21.71 -24.48 3.27
CA ALA A 105 21.25 -25.83 3.55
C ALA A 105 20.47 -26.45 2.37
N LEU A 106 19.77 -25.64 1.57
CA LEU A 106 19.19 -26.08 0.29
C LEU A 106 20.28 -26.50 -0.70
N GLY A 107 21.50 -25.98 -0.54
CA GLY A 107 22.64 -26.29 -1.39
C GLY A 107 22.60 -25.54 -2.71
N ILE A 108 22.19 -24.27 -2.69
CA ILE A 108 22.34 -23.36 -3.84
C ILE A 108 23.82 -23.33 -4.24
N GLN A 109 24.10 -23.51 -5.53
CA GLN A 109 25.47 -23.55 -6.07
C GLN A 109 25.91 -22.23 -6.69
N ALA A 110 24.97 -21.43 -7.18
CA ALA A 110 25.17 -20.07 -7.67
C ALA A 110 23.85 -19.31 -7.60
N SER A 111 23.91 -17.99 -7.39
CA SER A 111 22.76 -17.10 -7.44
C SER A 111 23.07 -15.87 -8.28
N VAL A 112 22.09 -15.32 -8.98
CA VAL A 112 22.18 -13.94 -9.49
C VAL A 112 21.81 -12.95 -8.37
N LEU A 113 22.28 -11.70 -8.47
CA LEU A 113 21.77 -10.59 -7.66
C LEU A 113 20.45 -10.11 -8.28
N GLY A 114 19.35 -10.19 -7.54
CA GLY A 114 18.09 -9.50 -7.81
C GLY A 114 18.09 -8.09 -7.23
N ASN A 115 16.91 -7.47 -7.19
CA ASN A 115 16.75 -6.11 -6.64
C ASN A 115 16.68 -6.09 -5.12
N HIS A 116 15.99 -7.03 -4.48
CA HIS A 116 15.78 -7.02 -3.04
C HIS A 116 17.05 -7.28 -2.25
N GLU A 117 18.08 -7.86 -2.88
CA GLU A 117 19.43 -7.89 -2.32
C GLU A 117 19.94 -6.50 -1.92
N PHE A 118 19.57 -5.46 -2.67
CA PHE A 118 20.04 -4.08 -2.50
C PHE A 118 19.12 -3.19 -1.65
N ASP A 119 18.03 -3.71 -1.10
CA ASP A 119 17.02 -2.86 -0.45
C ASP A 119 17.55 -2.09 0.77
N LEU A 120 18.41 -2.74 1.56
CA LEU A 120 19.13 -2.14 2.68
C LEU A 120 20.50 -1.57 2.27
N GLY A 121 20.75 -1.47 0.97
CA GLY A 121 21.97 -0.95 0.38
C GLY A 121 23.10 -1.98 0.28
N VAL A 122 24.16 -1.57 -0.43
CA VAL A 122 25.33 -2.40 -0.74
C VAL A 122 26.04 -2.94 0.52
N ARG A 123 25.92 -2.23 1.65
CA ARG A 123 26.50 -2.68 2.94
C ARG A 123 25.88 -4.00 3.38
N GLN A 124 24.57 -4.14 3.24
CA GLN A 124 23.88 -5.37 3.59
C GLN A 124 24.30 -6.52 2.67
N VAL A 125 24.43 -6.27 1.36
CA VAL A 125 24.97 -7.26 0.40
C VAL A 125 26.34 -7.76 0.85
N ARG A 126 27.24 -6.87 1.26
CA ARG A 126 28.54 -7.26 1.82
C ARG A 126 28.39 -8.10 3.09
N ASP A 127 27.52 -7.68 4.00
CA ASP A 127 27.38 -8.31 5.30
C ASP A 127 26.87 -9.75 5.18
N ILE A 128 25.95 -10.04 4.24
CA ILE A 128 25.46 -11.41 3.97
C ILE A 128 26.41 -12.30 3.17
N LEU A 129 27.31 -11.71 2.38
CA LEU A 129 28.35 -12.46 1.65
C LEU A 129 29.36 -13.05 2.62
N ARG A 130 29.73 -12.30 3.65
CA ARG A 130 30.86 -12.63 4.54
C ARG A 130 30.43 -13.52 5.70
N THR A 131 31.21 -14.56 5.95
CA THR A 131 31.12 -15.32 7.21
C THR A 131 31.75 -14.52 8.35
N GLY A 132 31.08 -14.47 9.51
CA GLY A 132 31.58 -13.81 10.72
C GLY A 132 30.51 -13.02 11.47
N GLY A 133 30.74 -12.70 12.74
CA GLY A 133 29.80 -11.91 13.56
C GLY A 133 28.40 -12.53 13.69
N GLY A 134 28.30 -13.86 13.64
CA GLY A 134 27.03 -14.61 13.64
C GLY A 134 26.39 -14.80 12.26
N ASN A 135 26.96 -14.22 11.20
CA ASN A 135 26.53 -14.47 9.83
C ASN A 135 27.15 -15.76 9.28
N PRO A 136 26.36 -16.69 8.72
CA PRO A 136 26.91 -17.86 8.03
C PRO A 136 27.73 -17.49 6.78
N GLY A 137 27.45 -16.36 6.12
CA GLY A 137 27.99 -16.04 4.79
C GLY A 137 27.40 -16.95 3.70
N THR A 138 27.44 -16.51 2.43
CA THR A 138 26.93 -17.36 1.35
C THR A 138 27.92 -18.48 1.00
N ARG A 139 27.43 -19.71 0.84
CA ARG A 139 28.20 -20.87 0.34
C ARG A 139 28.16 -21.00 -1.19
N PHE A 140 27.75 -19.93 -1.84
CA PHE A 140 27.64 -19.79 -3.29
C PHE A 140 28.11 -18.38 -3.71
N PRO A 141 28.59 -18.21 -4.95
CA PRO A 141 28.83 -16.89 -5.51
C PRO A 141 27.52 -16.22 -5.93
N TYR A 142 27.49 -14.90 -5.77
CA TYR A 142 26.53 -14.05 -6.46
C TYR A 142 27.07 -13.63 -7.83
N LEU A 143 26.23 -13.64 -8.84
CA LEU A 143 26.59 -13.39 -10.23
C LEU A 143 25.89 -12.15 -10.75
N SER A 144 26.60 -11.32 -11.52
CA SER A 144 26.00 -10.33 -12.41
C SER A 144 27.03 -9.79 -13.41
N SER A 145 26.75 -9.95 -14.70
CA SER A 145 27.63 -9.52 -15.79
C SER A 145 27.42 -8.05 -16.21
N ASN A 146 26.28 -7.47 -15.83
CA ASN A 146 25.88 -6.13 -16.22
C ASN A 146 25.87 -5.11 -15.06
N LEU A 147 26.40 -5.51 -13.89
CA LEU A 147 26.70 -4.62 -12.77
C LEU A 147 28.21 -4.37 -12.65
N ASP A 148 28.59 -3.14 -12.30
CA ASP A 148 29.98 -2.73 -12.06
C ASP A 148 30.17 -2.20 -10.63
N PHE A 149 30.92 -2.95 -9.82
CA PHE A 149 31.21 -2.63 -8.43
C PHE A 149 32.48 -1.77 -8.25
N SER A 150 33.17 -1.37 -9.33
CA SER A 150 34.42 -0.62 -9.25
C SER A 150 34.29 0.69 -8.48
N ASN A 151 33.16 1.40 -8.64
CA ASN A 151 32.86 2.65 -7.94
C ASN A 151 32.62 2.48 -6.44
N GLU A 152 32.11 1.33 -6.00
CA GLU A 152 31.98 0.98 -4.58
C GLU A 152 33.38 0.73 -3.97
N ILE A 153 34.21 -0.05 -4.67
CA ILE A 153 35.54 -0.48 -4.21
C ILE A 153 36.58 0.64 -4.23
N ALA A 154 36.58 1.49 -5.26
CA ALA A 154 37.58 2.54 -5.45
C ALA A 154 37.49 3.65 -4.38
N SER A 155 36.38 3.72 -3.65
CA SER A 155 36.15 4.73 -2.62
C SER A 155 36.75 4.32 -1.27
N ASN A 156 38.08 4.18 -1.20
CA ASN A 156 38.80 3.99 0.08
C ASN A 156 38.72 5.20 1.03
N THR A 157 38.07 6.28 0.60
CA THR A 157 37.75 7.48 1.38
C THR A 157 36.27 7.54 1.80
N ASN A 158 35.46 6.51 1.52
CA ASN A 158 34.04 6.53 1.84
C ASN A 158 33.79 6.01 3.27
N PRO A 159 33.18 6.80 4.17
CA PRO A 159 32.55 6.30 5.41
C PRO A 159 31.70 5.04 5.22
N ASP A 160 31.06 4.96 4.06
CA ASP A 160 30.08 3.97 3.66
C ASP A 160 30.61 2.96 2.65
N GLY A 161 31.93 2.85 2.47
CA GLY A 161 32.55 1.85 1.60
C GLY A 161 32.06 0.44 1.95
N ALA A 162 31.09 -0.05 1.17
CA ALA A 162 30.32 -1.22 1.52
C ALA A 162 31.06 -2.50 1.11
N LEU A 163 31.61 -2.55 -0.10
CA LEU A 163 32.37 -3.68 -0.63
C LEU A 163 33.87 -3.35 -0.74
N GLY A 164 34.71 -4.34 -0.45
CA GLY A 164 36.15 -4.31 -0.73
C GLY A 164 36.50 -5.15 -1.95
N ALA A 165 37.70 -4.94 -2.52
CA ALA A 165 38.20 -5.74 -3.64
C ALA A 165 38.20 -7.26 -3.35
N SER A 166 38.33 -7.65 -2.09
CA SER A 166 38.26 -9.04 -1.64
C SER A 166 36.86 -9.66 -1.70
N ASP A 167 35.80 -8.87 -1.86
CA ASP A 167 34.42 -9.38 -1.98
C ASP A 167 34.10 -9.77 -3.43
N LEU A 168 34.88 -9.29 -4.40
CA LEU A 168 34.86 -9.82 -5.77
C LEU A 168 35.74 -11.07 -5.85
N ALA A 169 35.35 -12.00 -6.72
CA ALA A 169 36.23 -13.11 -7.10
C ALA A 169 37.46 -12.57 -7.84
N THR A 170 38.64 -13.15 -7.59
CA THR A 170 39.85 -12.79 -8.35
C THR A 170 39.73 -13.17 -9.82
N ASN A 171 39.16 -14.34 -10.09
CA ASN A 171 38.71 -14.74 -11.42
C ASN A 171 37.17 -14.63 -11.44
N GLN A 172 36.65 -13.61 -12.12
CA GLN A 172 35.22 -13.35 -12.22
C GLN A 172 34.56 -14.02 -13.44
N ASP A 173 35.34 -14.75 -14.22
CA ASP A 173 34.95 -15.22 -15.54
C ASP A 173 34.74 -16.74 -15.56
N THR A 174 35.72 -17.50 -15.06
CA THR A 174 35.75 -18.96 -15.22
C THR A 174 36.13 -19.71 -13.94
N ALA A 175 36.02 -19.06 -12.78
CA ALA A 175 36.29 -19.75 -11.51
C ALA A 175 35.25 -20.83 -11.24
N GLU A 176 35.65 -21.93 -10.61
CA GLU A 176 34.74 -22.97 -10.14
C GLU A 176 33.91 -22.41 -8.98
N ALA A 177 32.58 -22.58 -9.01
CA ALA A 177 31.66 -21.91 -8.08
C ALA A 177 31.99 -22.18 -6.62
N SER A 178 32.36 -23.43 -6.32
CA SER A 178 32.77 -23.84 -4.96
C SER A 178 33.99 -23.09 -4.42
N THR A 179 34.88 -22.60 -5.30
CA THR A 179 36.11 -21.88 -4.92
C THR A 179 35.90 -20.39 -4.68
N ILE A 180 34.76 -19.84 -5.12
CA ILE A 180 34.39 -18.42 -5.00
C ILE A 180 33.11 -18.21 -4.18
N SER A 181 32.82 -19.12 -3.25
CA SER A 181 31.76 -18.96 -2.26
C SER A 181 31.94 -17.64 -1.48
N GLY A 182 30.85 -16.91 -1.23
CA GLY A 182 30.90 -15.62 -0.51
C GLY A 182 31.54 -14.50 -1.34
N LYS A 183 31.53 -14.62 -2.68
CA LYS A 183 32.05 -13.62 -3.62
C LYS A 183 31.01 -13.20 -4.64
N ILE A 184 31.27 -12.04 -5.24
CA ILE A 184 30.58 -11.55 -6.43
C ILE A 184 31.46 -11.82 -7.68
N ALA A 185 30.86 -12.31 -8.77
CA ALA A 185 31.51 -12.54 -10.06
C ALA A 185 30.56 -12.20 -11.22
N LYS A 186 31.04 -12.20 -12.47
CA LYS A 186 30.18 -12.04 -13.66
C LYS A 186 29.58 -13.37 -14.10
N SER A 187 30.43 -14.40 -14.07
CA SER A 187 30.09 -15.80 -14.33
C SER A 187 30.94 -16.73 -13.47
N THR A 188 30.54 -17.99 -13.44
CA THR A 188 31.25 -19.08 -12.78
C THR A 188 31.12 -20.34 -13.62
N VAL A 189 31.91 -21.36 -13.33
CA VAL A 189 31.72 -22.70 -13.89
C VAL A 189 31.35 -23.70 -12.80
N ILE A 190 30.65 -24.76 -13.18
CA ILE A 190 30.38 -25.92 -12.33
C ILE A 190 30.80 -27.18 -13.09
N THR A 191 31.71 -27.95 -12.51
CA THR A 191 32.15 -29.25 -13.06
C THR A 191 31.23 -30.37 -12.60
N LEU A 192 30.71 -31.15 -13.54
CA LEU A 192 29.79 -32.26 -13.31
C LEU A 192 30.38 -33.59 -13.77
N PRO A 193 30.00 -34.73 -13.13
CA PRO A 193 30.56 -36.06 -13.41
C PRO A 193 30.42 -36.63 -14.83
N GLY A 194 29.60 -36.04 -15.70
CA GLY A 194 29.46 -36.53 -17.07
C GLY A 194 28.65 -37.82 -17.18
N ASN A 195 29.03 -38.71 -18.09
CA ASN A 195 28.17 -39.82 -18.51
C ASN A 195 28.36 -41.09 -17.68
N ASP A 196 29.51 -41.25 -17.02
CA ASP A 196 29.73 -42.36 -16.09
C ASP A 196 29.19 -42.07 -14.67
N GLY A 197 28.88 -40.80 -14.37
CA GLY A 197 28.37 -40.37 -13.06
C GLY A 197 29.44 -40.28 -11.97
N ILE A 198 30.73 -40.31 -12.33
CA ILE A 198 31.89 -40.29 -11.43
C ILE A 198 32.75 -39.05 -11.70
N ALA A 199 32.78 -38.11 -10.76
CA ALA A 199 33.59 -36.90 -10.87
C ALA A 199 35.10 -37.19 -10.91
N GLY A 200 35.86 -36.34 -11.61
CA GLY A 200 37.31 -36.39 -11.71
C GLY A 200 37.83 -37.18 -12.91
N ASN A 201 36.95 -37.53 -13.85
CA ASN A 201 37.27 -38.31 -15.03
C ASN A 201 37.34 -37.43 -16.29
N ALA A 202 37.75 -38.02 -17.42
CA ALA A 202 37.94 -37.31 -18.67
C ALA A 202 36.62 -36.91 -19.36
N ASP A 203 35.48 -37.47 -18.93
CA ASP A 203 34.15 -37.16 -19.44
C ASP A 203 33.38 -36.14 -18.60
N ASP A 204 33.99 -35.63 -17.51
CA ASP A 204 33.44 -34.53 -16.73
C ASP A 204 33.01 -33.37 -17.64
N GLN A 205 31.83 -32.83 -17.39
CA GLN A 205 31.27 -31.72 -18.15
C GLN A 205 31.39 -30.42 -17.36
N ILE A 206 31.86 -29.36 -18.02
CA ILE A 206 31.93 -28.02 -17.43
C ILE A 206 30.73 -27.22 -17.92
N ILE A 207 29.91 -26.73 -17.00
CA ILE A 207 28.74 -25.90 -17.30
C ILE A 207 29.07 -24.45 -16.91
N GLY A 208 28.93 -23.53 -17.85
CA GLY A 208 29.10 -22.10 -17.61
C GLY A 208 27.81 -21.47 -17.07
N ILE A 209 27.90 -20.66 -16.02
CA ILE A 209 26.77 -19.96 -15.41
C ILE A 209 27.03 -18.46 -15.47
N VAL A 210 26.20 -17.70 -16.17
CA VAL A 210 26.29 -16.24 -16.31
C VAL A 210 25.17 -15.59 -15.52
N GLY A 211 25.44 -14.48 -14.82
CA GLY A 211 24.41 -13.69 -14.12
C GLY A 211 24.00 -12.44 -14.89
N ALA A 212 22.74 -12.01 -14.77
CA ALA A 212 22.28 -10.69 -15.21
C ALA A 212 21.17 -10.14 -14.31
N THR A 213 21.31 -8.88 -13.91
CA THR A 213 20.37 -8.17 -13.02
C THR A 213 19.59 -7.11 -13.79
N THR A 214 18.33 -6.86 -13.44
CA THR A 214 17.51 -5.84 -14.11
C THR A 214 18.18 -4.46 -14.18
N PRO A 215 18.22 -3.81 -15.36
CA PRO A 215 18.66 -2.42 -15.48
C PRO A 215 17.79 -1.42 -14.70
N LEU A 216 16.59 -1.81 -14.25
CA LEU A 216 15.71 -0.99 -13.42
C LEU A 216 16.22 -0.82 -11.99
N LEU A 217 17.24 -1.58 -11.57
CA LEU A 217 17.75 -1.65 -10.21
C LEU A 217 17.88 -0.27 -9.49
N PRO A 218 18.43 0.81 -10.10
CA PRO A 218 18.56 2.11 -9.43
C PRO A 218 17.23 2.80 -9.10
N THR A 219 16.13 2.37 -9.74
CA THR A 219 14.79 2.94 -9.56
C THR A 219 13.93 2.14 -8.58
N ILE A 220 14.23 0.84 -8.42
CA ILE A 220 13.42 -0.08 -7.61
C ILE A 220 14.11 -0.50 -6.30
N SER A 221 15.42 -0.30 -6.17
CA SER A 221 16.16 -0.61 -4.93
C SER A 221 17.26 0.42 -4.62
N SER A 222 18.09 0.16 -3.60
CA SER A 222 19.13 1.06 -3.10
C SER A 222 20.54 0.63 -3.55
N SER A 223 20.77 0.59 -4.86
CA SER A 223 22.02 0.07 -5.47
C SER A 223 23.29 0.86 -5.18
N GLY A 224 23.19 2.01 -4.49
CA GLY A 224 24.35 2.85 -4.19
C GLY A 224 25.04 3.36 -5.46
N ARG A 225 26.36 3.20 -5.51
CA ARG A 225 27.23 3.62 -6.62
C ARG A 225 27.57 2.46 -7.57
N VAL A 226 26.93 1.30 -7.42
CA VAL A 226 27.06 0.19 -8.37
C VAL A 226 26.63 0.70 -9.75
N GLY A 227 27.52 0.61 -10.74
CA GLY A 227 27.20 0.92 -12.12
C GLY A 227 26.23 -0.12 -12.65
N VAL A 228 25.11 0.33 -13.22
CA VAL A 228 24.07 -0.56 -13.79
C VAL A 228 24.03 -0.34 -15.29
N PHE A 229 24.14 -1.42 -16.06
CA PHE A 229 24.19 -1.35 -17.51
C PHE A 229 23.13 -2.23 -18.18
N PRO A 230 22.55 -1.77 -19.31
CA PRO A 230 22.64 -0.42 -19.85
C PRO A 230 21.96 0.63 -18.97
N GLU A 231 22.31 1.91 -19.13
CA GLU A 231 21.67 3.01 -18.39
C GLU A 231 20.20 3.18 -18.78
N ASN A 232 19.85 2.92 -20.05
CA ASN A 232 18.48 2.89 -20.50
C ASN A 232 17.87 1.49 -20.28
N PRO A 233 16.90 1.33 -19.37
CA PRO A 233 16.43 0.00 -18.97
C PRO A 233 15.63 -0.76 -20.03
N ILE A 234 15.21 -0.08 -21.10
CA ILE A 234 14.51 -0.71 -22.24
C ILE A 234 15.43 -0.93 -23.45
N ASP A 235 16.74 -0.70 -23.32
CA ASP A 235 17.72 -1.00 -24.37
C ASP A 235 18.18 -2.46 -24.30
N TYR A 236 17.32 -3.36 -24.77
CA TYR A 236 17.57 -4.80 -24.70
C TYR A 236 18.72 -5.28 -25.59
N ASP A 237 19.06 -4.53 -26.65
CA ASP A 237 20.22 -4.84 -27.49
C ASP A 237 21.52 -4.58 -26.71
N ALA A 238 21.60 -3.45 -25.99
CA ALA A 238 22.74 -3.15 -25.15
C ALA A 238 22.85 -4.11 -23.95
N LEU A 239 21.72 -4.50 -23.34
CA LEU A 239 21.71 -5.51 -22.28
C LEU A 239 22.20 -6.87 -22.80
N ALA A 240 21.67 -7.34 -23.94
CA ALA A 240 22.09 -8.59 -24.55
C ALA A 240 23.58 -8.55 -24.92
N ALA A 241 24.10 -7.42 -25.42
CA ALA A 241 25.52 -7.27 -25.73
C ALA A 241 26.42 -7.40 -24.49
N ARG A 242 25.97 -6.91 -23.31
CA ARG A 242 26.70 -7.09 -22.05
C ARG A 242 26.77 -8.56 -21.64
N VAL A 243 25.62 -9.23 -21.64
CA VAL A 243 25.55 -10.67 -21.31
C VAL A 243 26.36 -11.50 -22.31
N GLN A 244 26.22 -11.23 -23.61
CA GLN A 244 26.94 -11.93 -24.69
C GLN A 244 28.46 -11.81 -24.52
N SER A 245 28.96 -10.65 -24.09
CA SER A 245 30.41 -10.48 -23.87
C SER A 245 30.97 -11.47 -22.83
N GLN A 246 30.18 -11.84 -21.83
CA GLN A 246 30.57 -12.84 -20.84
C GLN A 246 30.40 -14.28 -21.37
N VAL A 247 29.35 -14.52 -22.15
CA VAL A 247 29.14 -15.80 -22.85
C VAL A 247 30.30 -16.10 -23.80
N ASP A 248 30.78 -15.08 -24.53
CA ASP A 248 31.93 -15.19 -25.44
C ASP A 248 33.23 -15.56 -24.68
N VAL A 249 33.39 -15.12 -23.43
CA VAL A 249 34.54 -15.51 -22.57
C VAL A 249 34.48 -17.00 -22.20
N LEU A 250 33.29 -17.50 -21.83
CA LEU A 250 33.10 -18.91 -21.50
C LEU A 250 33.30 -19.82 -22.72
N THR A 251 32.73 -19.45 -23.88
CA THR A 251 32.90 -20.21 -25.12
C THR A 251 34.34 -20.21 -25.61
N ALA A 252 35.06 -19.08 -25.48
CA ALA A 252 36.50 -19.01 -25.77
C ALA A 252 37.34 -19.91 -24.85
N ALA A 253 36.87 -20.21 -23.63
CA ALA A 253 37.47 -21.18 -22.72
C ALA A 253 37.12 -22.65 -23.06
N GLY A 254 36.37 -22.89 -24.15
CA GLY A 254 35.97 -24.22 -24.60
C GLY A 254 34.70 -24.76 -23.96
N ILE A 255 33.96 -23.92 -23.22
CA ILE A 255 32.70 -24.30 -22.56
C ILE A 255 31.57 -24.16 -23.57
N ASN A 256 30.83 -25.24 -23.82
CA ASN A 256 29.78 -25.29 -24.83
C ASN A 256 28.38 -25.52 -24.26
N LYS A 257 28.21 -25.41 -22.93
CA LYS A 257 26.92 -25.51 -22.24
C LYS A 257 26.81 -24.34 -21.28
N ILE A 258 25.90 -23.41 -21.53
CA ILE A 258 25.81 -22.13 -20.81
C ILE A 258 24.39 -21.87 -20.34
N ILE A 259 24.27 -21.57 -19.04
CA ILE A 259 23.04 -21.19 -18.37
C ILE A 259 23.14 -19.71 -18.00
N LEU A 260 22.13 -18.93 -18.35
CA LEU A 260 21.93 -17.57 -17.87
C LEU A 260 20.97 -17.58 -16.68
N LEU A 261 21.44 -17.14 -15.52
CA LEU A 261 20.60 -16.77 -14.39
C LEU A 261 20.26 -15.28 -14.54
N ALA A 262 19.00 -14.96 -14.78
CA ALA A 262 18.56 -13.60 -15.04
C ALA A 262 17.44 -13.22 -14.07
N HIS A 263 17.48 -11.98 -13.59
CA HIS A 263 16.48 -11.41 -12.71
C HIS A 263 15.98 -10.09 -13.29
N MET A 264 15.02 -10.14 -14.24
CA MET A 264 14.60 -8.97 -15.02
C MET A 264 13.28 -8.36 -14.59
N GLN A 265 12.63 -8.88 -13.54
CA GLN A 265 11.33 -8.43 -13.03
C GLN A 265 10.12 -8.73 -13.95
N GLN A 266 10.34 -9.09 -15.21
CA GLN A 266 9.28 -9.41 -16.16
C GLN A 266 9.74 -10.52 -17.10
N LEU A 267 9.06 -11.67 -17.06
CA LEU A 267 9.40 -12.86 -17.85
C LEU A 267 9.54 -12.60 -19.35
N ASP A 268 8.82 -11.60 -19.89
CA ASP A 268 8.94 -11.19 -21.30
C ASP A 268 10.36 -10.76 -21.67
N ILE A 269 11.08 -10.13 -20.73
CA ILE A 269 12.45 -9.67 -20.98
C ILE A 269 13.37 -10.87 -21.18
N GLU A 270 13.34 -11.87 -20.30
CA GLU A 270 14.13 -13.09 -20.47
C GLU A 270 13.70 -13.87 -21.72
N ALA A 271 12.39 -14.11 -21.88
CA ALA A 271 11.85 -15.01 -22.90
C ALA A 271 11.83 -14.40 -24.30
N ASN A 272 11.44 -13.15 -24.45
CA ASN A 272 11.19 -12.52 -25.76
C ASN A 272 12.19 -11.43 -26.10
N GLN A 273 12.92 -10.90 -25.11
CA GLN A 273 13.97 -9.91 -25.38
C GLN A 273 15.38 -10.51 -25.39
N LEU A 274 15.79 -11.26 -24.36
CA LEU A 274 17.15 -11.79 -24.24
C LEU A 274 17.38 -13.07 -25.05
N ALA A 275 16.52 -14.09 -24.89
CA ALA A 275 16.69 -15.37 -25.58
C ALA A 275 16.96 -15.24 -27.09
N PRO A 276 16.20 -14.44 -27.88
CA PRO A 276 16.46 -14.31 -29.31
C PRO A 276 17.66 -13.44 -29.70
N ARG A 277 18.26 -12.71 -28.77
CA ARG A 277 19.41 -11.81 -29.03
C ARG A 277 20.76 -12.46 -28.68
N LEU A 278 20.75 -13.47 -27.82
CA LEU A 278 21.95 -14.15 -27.37
C LEU A 278 22.30 -15.32 -28.30
N ARG A 279 23.58 -15.65 -28.40
CA ARG A 279 24.13 -16.86 -29.03
C ARG A 279 24.79 -17.70 -27.95
N ASP A 280 24.81 -19.01 -28.13
CA ASP A 280 25.52 -19.97 -27.27
C ASP A 280 25.02 -20.01 -25.81
N VAL A 281 23.84 -19.45 -25.52
CA VAL A 281 23.09 -19.63 -24.25
C VAL A 281 22.03 -20.70 -24.48
N ASP A 282 22.03 -21.73 -23.65
CA ASP A 282 21.15 -22.91 -23.83
C ASP A 282 19.91 -22.84 -22.93
N VAL A 283 20.07 -22.34 -21.71
CA VAL A 283 19.01 -22.23 -20.72
C VAL A 283 19.02 -20.83 -20.10
N ILE A 284 17.84 -20.22 -19.96
CA ILE A 284 17.63 -19.02 -19.14
C ILE A 284 16.74 -19.41 -17.96
N VAL A 285 17.24 -19.23 -16.76
CA VAL A 285 16.46 -19.30 -15.52
C VAL A 285 16.07 -17.87 -15.18
N ALA A 286 14.81 -17.52 -15.39
CA ALA A 286 14.27 -16.18 -15.12
C ALA A 286 14.01 -15.98 -13.61
N GLY A 287 13.72 -14.74 -13.22
CA GLY A 287 13.40 -14.35 -11.83
C GLY A 287 12.82 -12.93 -11.74
N GLY A 288 12.16 -12.63 -10.61
CA GLY A 288 11.59 -11.31 -10.31
C GLY A 288 10.18 -11.08 -10.85
N SER A 289 9.68 -11.94 -11.74
CA SER A 289 8.35 -11.78 -12.36
C SER A 289 7.25 -12.54 -11.65
N HIS A 290 7.61 -13.44 -10.74
CA HIS A 290 6.70 -14.35 -10.03
C HIS A 290 5.89 -15.27 -10.95
N SER A 291 6.19 -15.31 -12.25
CA SER A 291 5.38 -16.03 -13.23
C SER A 291 5.62 -17.54 -13.14
N ILE A 292 4.62 -18.31 -12.71
CA ILE A 292 4.68 -19.77 -12.75
C ILE A 292 4.59 -20.26 -14.19
N LEU A 293 5.62 -20.96 -14.67
CA LEU A 293 5.50 -21.75 -15.90
C LEU A 293 5.08 -23.18 -15.54
N SER A 294 4.07 -23.70 -16.21
CA SER A 294 3.56 -25.06 -15.97
C SER A 294 2.99 -25.69 -17.23
N ASP A 295 2.81 -27.00 -17.23
CA ASP A 295 2.05 -27.72 -18.25
C ASP A 295 0.79 -28.40 -17.66
N ASN A 296 0.12 -29.25 -18.46
CA ASN A 296 -1.14 -29.90 -18.05
C ASN A 296 -0.98 -30.96 -16.95
N ASN A 297 0.24 -31.41 -16.66
CA ASN A 297 0.51 -32.44 -15.65
C ASN A 297 1.12 -31.88 -14.36
N ASP A 298 1.47 -30.60 -14.35
CA ASP A 298 1.94 -29.83 -13.19
C ASP A 298 0.75 -29.35 -12.33
N PRO A 299 0.47 -29.96 -11.16
CA PRO A 299 -0.61 -29.51 -10.30
C PRO A 299 -0.21 -28.24 -9.58
N LEU A 300 -0.93 -27.15 -9.85
CA LEU A 300 -0.76 -25.86 -9.19
C LEU A 300 -1.40 -25.86 -7.80
N ARG A 301 -0.88 -25.02 -6.90
CA ARG A 301 -1.50 -24.72 -5.61
C ARG A 301 -2.82 -23.96 -5.84
N THR A 302 -3.73 -24.07 -4.88
CA THR A 302 -5.03 -23.41 -4.95
C THR A 302 -4.88 -21.89 -5.09
N GLY A 303 -5.44 -21.33 -6.15
CA GLY A 303 -5.43 -19.89 -6.43
C GLY A 303 -4.39 -19.48 -7.48
N ASP A 304 -3.39 -20.32 -7.72
CA ASP A 304 -2.33 -20.02 -8.68
C ASP A 304 -2.80 -20.25 -10.11
N THR A 305 -2.22 -19.47 -11.03
CA THR A 305 -2.48 -19.61 -12.47
C THR A 305 -1.18 -19.66 -13.24
N SER A 306 -1.17 -20.43 -14.33
CA SER A 306 0.00 -20.56 -15.19
C SER A 306 0.23 -19.28 -16.00
N GLY A 307 1.45 -18.75 -15.96
CA GLY A 307 1.95 -17.67 -16.81
C GLY A 307 2.45 -18.14 -18.19
N GLY A 308 2.47 -19.45 -18.45
CA GLY A 308 2.90 -20.03 -19.73
C GLY A 308 3.40 -21.47 -19.60
N THR A 309 3.76 -22.08 -20.73
CA THR A 309 4.22 -23.48 -20.78
C THR A 309 5.62 -23.65 -20.18
N TYR A 310 5.85 -24.73 -19.43
CA TYR A 310 7.17 -25.13 -18.95
C TYR A 310 7.83 -26.21 -19.85
N PRO A 311 9.09 -26.05 -20.29
CA PRO A 311 9.79 -24.77 -20.45
C PRO A 311 9.23 -23.99 -21.65
N ILE A 312 9.47 -22.68 -21.66
CA ILE A 312 9.28 -21.87 -22.87
C ILE A 312 10.45 -22.18 -23.83
N ILE A 313 10.14 -22.56 -25.07
CA ILE A 313 11.16 -22.77 -26.11
C ILE A 313 11.27 -21.53 -26.99
N ARG A 314 12.49 -21.04 -27.18
CA ARG A 314 12.85 -19.92 -28.06
C ARG A 314 14.01 -20.32 -28.97
N ASN A 315 14.25 -19.50 -29.99
CA ASN A 315 15.43 -19.62 -30.83
C ASN A 315 16.40 -18.50 -30.48
N SER A 316 17.67 -18.84 -30.33
CA SER A 316 18.79 -17.92 -30.16
C SER A 316 19.03 -17.07 -31.42
N ALA A 317 19.94 -16.10 -31.35
CA ALA A 317 20.40 -15.36 -32.52
C ALA A 317 21.15 -16.25 -33.54
N SER A 318 21.65 -17.41 -33.12
CA SER A 318 22.22 -18.46 -33.98
C SER A 318 21.18 -19.51 -34.43
N ASN A 319 19.90 -19.27 -34.13
CA ASN A 319 18.78 -20.17 -34.42
C ASN A 319 18.92 -21.57 -33.79
N GLN A 320 19.54 -21.63 -32.61
CA GLN A 320 19.59 -22.81 -31.74
C GLN A 320 18.50 -22.72 -30.66
N PRO A 321 18.01 -23.86 -30.13
CA PRO A 321 16.98 -23.85 -29.09
C PRO A 321 17.52 -23.26 -27.78
N VAL A 322 16.75 -22.37 -27.17
CA VAL A 322 16.96 -21.82 -25.82
C VAL A 322 15.74 -22.16 -24.97
N LEU A 323 15.97 -22.79 -23.82
CA LEU A 323 14.89 -23.12 -22.87
C LEU A 323 14.81 -22.04 -21.80
N VAL A 324 13.62 -21.46 -21.61
CA VAL A 324 13.38 -20.45 -20.57
C VAL A 324 12.47 -21.04 -19.51
N VAL A 325 12.89 -20.97 -18.26
CA VAL A 325 12.18 -21.54 -17.10
C VAL A 325 12.02 -20.48 -16.01
N ASN A 326 10.91 -20.57 -15.26
CA ASN A 326 10.62 -19.72 -14.11
C ASN A 326 9.64 -20.46 -13.17
N THR A 327 9.61 -20.06 -11.91
CA THR A 327 8.64 -20.53 -10.91
C THR A 327 8.04 -19.35 -10.12
N GLU A 328 7.03 -19.62 -9.31
CA GLU A 328 6.52 -18.66 -8.30
C GLU A 328 7.60 -18.32 -7.26
N ALA A 329 7.35 -17.25 -6.52
CA ALA A 329 8.10 -16.83 -5.35
C ALA A 329 7.82 -17.68 -4.08
N ASN A 330 8.40 -17.27 -2.95
CA ASN A 330 8.04 -17.69 -1.60
C ASN A 330 8.21 -19.20 -1.32
N TYR A 331 9.21 -19.87 -1.91
CA TYR A 331 9.43 -21.32 -1.76
C TYR A 331 8.26 -22.19 -2.24
N GLN A 332 7.33 -21.65 -3.03
CA GLN A 332 6.08 -22.37 -3.34
C GLN A 332 6.25 -23.48 -4.37
N TYR A 333 7.29 -23.43 -5.20
CA TYR A 333 7.56 -24.42 -6.26
C TYR A 333 9.06 -24.68 -6.39
N VAL A 334 9.42 -25.93 -6.62
CA VAL A 334 10.76 -26.31 -7.13
C VAL A 334 10.65 -26.50 -8.64
N GLY A 335 11.34 -25.69 -9.43
CA GLY A 335 11.43 -25.87 -10.87
C GLY A 335 12.37 -27.01 -11.21
N ARG A 336 11.97 -27.94 -12.08
CA ARG A 336 12.80 -29.05 -12.53
C ARG A 336 12.88 -29.07 -14.04
N LEU A 337 14.09 -28.95 -14.58
CA LEU A 337 14.37 -29.09 -16.00
C LEU A 337 15.41 -30.18 -16.22
N ILE A 338 15.10 -31.14 -17.08
CA ILE A 338 16.00 -32.17 -17.56
C ILE A 338 16.15 -31.98 -19.06
N ALA A 339 17.38 -31.73 -19.49
CA ALA A 339 17.72 -31.47 -20.89
C ALA A 339 18.91 -32.34 -21.30
N THR A 340 18.82 -32.92 -22.51
CA THR A 340 19.91 -33.67 -23.13
C THR A 340 20.60 -32.80 -24.16
N PHE A 341 21.92 -32.69 -24.03
CA PHE A 341 22.82 -31.99 -24.92
C PHE A 341 23.49 -32.99 -25.86
N ASP A 342 23.70 -32.60 -27.11
CA ASP A 342 24.58 -33.33 -28.02
C ASP A 342 26.06 -32.99 -27.79
N ASP A 343 26.93 -33.59 -28.61
CA ASP A 343 28.39 -33.42 -28.54
C ASP A 343 28.83 -31.98 -28.82
N ALA A 344 28.02 -31.20 -29.55
CA ALA A 344 28.27 -29.79 -29.81
C ALA A 344 27.76 -28.88 -28.68
N GLY A 345 27.06 -29.45 -27.68
CA GLY A 345 26.46 -28.69 -26.59
C GLY A 345 25.07 -28.14 -26.92
N ILE A 346 24.38 -28.67 -27.95
CA ILE A 346 23.05 -28.18 -28.35
C ILE A 346 21.96 -29.07 -27.75
N ILE A 347 20.93 -28.43 -27.19
CA ILE A 347 19.78 -29.12 -26.59
C ILE A 347 18.97 -29.87 -27.64
N GLN A 348 18.68 -31.14 -27.35
CA GLN A 348 17.79 -32.01 -28.12
C GLN A 348 16.35 -31.84 -27.61
N THR A 349 15.58 -30.90 -28.19
CA THR A 349 14.23 -30.57 -27.67
C THR A 349 13.23 -31.73 -27.75
N ASN A 350 13.46 -32.71 -28.62
CA ASN A 350 12.64 -33.92 -28.73
C ASN A 350 12.83 -34.92 -27.58
N THR A 351 13.81 -34.70 -26.70
CA THR A 351 14.04 -35.54 -25.50
C THR A 351 13.50 -34.91 -24.23
N LEU A 352 12.86 -33.73 -24.31
CA LEU A 352 12.19 -33.12 -23.18
C LEU A 352 10.95 -33.95 -22.81
N ASP A 353 10.85 -34.35 -21.55
CA ASP A 353 9.71 -35.12 -21.04
C ASP A 353 8.80 -34.19 -20.23
N PRO A 354 7.60 -33.85 -20.73
CA PRO A 354 6.66 -33.01 -20.01
C PRO A 354 6.22 -33.64 -18.68
N ASN A 355 6.23 -34.98 -18.53
CA ASN A 355 5.82 -35.62 -17.27
C ASN A 355 6.86 -35.50 -16.15
N ILE A 356 8.05 -35.00 -16.46
CA ILE A 356 9.19 -34.88 -15.53
C ILE A 356 9.65 -33.42 -15.41
N ASN A 357 9.56 -32.65 -16.49
CA ASN A 357 9.92 -31.24 -16.52
C ASN A 357 8.72 -30.38 -16.15
N GLY A 358 8.85 -29.56 -15.11
CA GLY A 358 7.74 -28.75 -14.64
C GLY A 358 8.02 -28.01 -13.33
N ALA A 359 7.00 -27.32 -12.86
CA ALA A 359 7.00 -26.65 -11.56
C ALA A 359 6.37 -27.56 -10.49
N TYR A 360 7.21 -28.08 -9.59
CA TYR A 360 6.75 -28.97 -8.52
C TYR A 360 6.28 -28.14 -7.31
N ALA A 361 4.96 -28.02 -7.13
CA ALA A 361 4.39 -27.36 -5.96
C ALA A 361 4.89 -27.98 -4.65
N THR A 362 5.11 -27.13 -3.65
CA THR A 362 5.63 -27.48 -2.32
C THR A 362 4.54 -27.42 -1.26
N ASP A 363 3.26 -27.48 -1.64
CA ASP A 363 2.18 -27.69 -0.68
C ASP A 363 2.20 -29.13 -0.14
N GLN A 364 1.29 -29.45 0.78
CA GLN A 364 1.25 -30.80 1.37
C GLN A 364 1.03 -31.86 0.28
N ALA A 365 0.13 -31.59 -0.66
CA ALA A 365 -0.12 -32.49 -1.78
C ALA A 365 1.13 -32.67 -2.66
N GLY A 366 1.96 -31.64 -2.83
CA GLY A 366 3.25 -31.70 -3.51
C GLY A 366 4.27 -32.58 -2.83
N VAL A 367 4.41 -32.47 -1.51
CA VAL A 367 5.25 -33.37 -0.71
C VAL A 367 4.74 -34.82 -0.85
N ASP A 368 3.43 -35.04 -0.75
CA ASP A 368 2.81 -36.35 -0.87
C ASP A 368 3.00 -36.95 -2.27
N ARG A 369 2.96 -36.13 -3.33
CA ARG A 369 3.25 -36.57 -4.71
C ARG A 369 4.67 -37.14 -4.84
N VAL A 370 5.65 -36.55 -4.16
CA VAL A 370 7.05 -36.97 -4.32
C VAL A 370 7.50 -38.06 -3.33
N TYR A 371 6.85 -38.20 -2.17
CA TYR A 371 7.16 -39.22 -1.17
C TYR A 371 6.16 -40.39 -1.10
N GLY A 372 4.96 -40.23 -1.64
CA GLY A 372 3.81 -41.12 -1.47
C GLY A 372 3.07 -40.86 -0.15
N VAL A 373 1.73 -40.99 -0.17
CA VAL A 373 0.78 -40.69 0.94
C VAL A 373 1.03 -41.43 2.27
N ALA A 374 1.89 -42.45 2.29
CA ALA A 374 2.14 -43.29 3.47
C ALA A 374 3.45 -42.98 4.22
N ASN A 375 4.25 -42.01 3.73
CA ASN A 375 5.60 -41.75 4.24
C ASN A 375 5.76 -40.41 4.97
N PHE A 376 4.67 -39.65 5.12
CA PHE A 376 4.64 -38.37 5.82
C PHE A 376 3.55 -38.37 6.90
N ASP A 377 3.81 -37.71 8.02
CA ASP A 377 2.93 -37.72 9.19
C ASP A 377 1.50 -37.26 8.82
N PRO A 378 0.46 -38.10 9.01
CA PRO A 378 -0.93 -37.73 8.75
C PRO A 378 -1.44 -36.55 9.60
N ALA A 379 -0.70 -36.14 10.65
CA ALA A 379 -1.05 -35.01 11.51
C ALA A 379 -0.72 -33.63 10.92
N GLY A 380 0.00 -33.57 9.78
CA GLY A 380 0.34 -32.29 9.14
C GLY A 380 1.39 -31.45 9.88
N ASP A 381 2.03 -32.00 10.91
CA ASP A 381 3.15 -31.36 11.60
C ASP A 381 4.44 -31.54 10.78
N ILE A 382 4.84 -30.44 10.15
CA ILE A 382 6.03 -30.38 9.31
C ILE A 382 7.35 -30.50 10.08
N THR A 383 7.31 -30.43 11.42
CA THR A 383 8.49 -30.49 12.28
C THR A 383 8.91 -31.92 12.63
N THR A 384 8.08 -32.92 12.36
CA THR A 384 8.30 -34.34 12.68
C THR A 384 8.40 -35.22 11.43
N PHE A 385 9.32 -34.87 10.52
CA PHE A 385 9.63 -35.68 9.34
C PHE A 385 10.40 -36.96 9.72
N THR A 386 9.71 -38.04 10.11
CA THR A 386 10.34 -39.29 10.57
C THR A 386 11.17 -40.01 9.50
N ASN A 387 10.87 -39.85 8.20
CA ASN A 387 11.65 -40.43 7.09
C ASN A 387 12.75 -39.50 6.50
N ALA A 388 12.76 -38.20 6.82
CA ALA A 388 13.82 -37.26 6.43
C ALA A 388 14.81 -36.95 7.57
N SER A 389 14.59 -37.56 8.74
CA SER A 389 15.43 -37.49 9.94
C SER A 389 16.89 -37.97 9.75
N ALA A 390 17.27 -38.43 8.54
CA ALA A 390 18.65 -38.73 8.14
C ALA A 390 19.34 -37.62 7.30
N ASN A 391 18.62 -36.59 6.82
CA ASN A 391 19.21 -35.47 6.08
C ASN A 391 19.49 -34.30 7.01
N THR A 392 20.76 -34.13 7.37
CA THR A 392 21.22 -33.07 8.28
C THR A 392 20.94 -31.67 7.77
N GLU A 393 20.90 -31.43 6.45
CA GLU A 393 20.61 -30.10 5.90
C GLU A 393 19.13 -29.76 5.95
N HIS A 394 18.24 -30.74 5.70
CA HIS A 394 16.79 -30.54 5.90
C HIS A 394 16.47 -30.17 7.35
N GLN A 395 17.09 -30.85 8.32
CA GLN A 395 16.89 -30.55 9.73
C GLN A 395 17.33 -29.13 10.10
N LYS A 396 18.42 -28.62 9.52
CA LYS A 396 18.85 -27.23 9.73
C LYS A 396 17.78 -26.23 9.30
N ILE A 397 17.10 -26.48 8.17
CA ILE A 397 16.02 -25.62 7.67
C ILE A 397 14.82 -25.67 8.61
N VAL A 398 14.44 -26.86 9.10
CA VAL A 398 13.39 -27.02 10.12
C VAL A 398 13.73 -26.23 11.39
N ASP A 399 14.96 -26.34 11.88
CA ASP A 399 15.39 -25.65 13.10
C ASP A 399 15.36 -24.13 12.93
N ILE A 400 15.90 -23.61 11.81
CA ILE A 400 15.92 -22.16 11.51
C ILE A 400 14.50 -21.62 11.38
N THR A 401 13.65 -22.27 10.59
CA THR A 401 12.27 -21.83 10.36
C THR A 401 11.42 -21.88 11.63
N ASN A 402 11.60 -22.91 12.47
CA ASN A 402 10.95 -22.97 13.79
C ASN A 402 11.44 -21.86 14.73
N GLY A 403 12.75 -21.61 14.75
CA GLY A 403 13.31 -20.51 15.54
C GLY A 403 12.74 -19.15 15.11
N ILE A 404 12.68 -18.88 13.80
CA ILE A 404 12.08 -17.66 13.24
C ILE A 404 10.59 -17.58 13.61
N ARG A 405 9.84 -18.68 13.44
CA ARG A 405 8.41 -18.73 13.80
C ARG A 405 8.19 -18.41 15.27
N ASN A 406 9.03 -18.93 16.17
CA ASN A 406 8.94 -18.66 17.61
C ASN A 406 9.24 -17.19 17.94
N VAL A 407 10.21 -16.58 17.27
CA VAL A 407 10.51 -15.14 17.42
C VAL A 407 9.33 -14.29 16.95
N ILE A 408 8.79 -14.60 15.76
CA ILE A 408 7.60 -13.92 15.22
C ILE A 408 6.43 -14.05 16.19
N ALA A 409 6.09 -15.27 16.60
CA ALA A 409 5.00 -15.55 17.54
C ALA A 409 5.16 -14.77 18.85
N SER A 410 6.35 -14.81 19.46
CA SER A 410 6.60 -14.11 20.73
C SER A 410 6.45 -12.59 20.63
N LYS A 411 6.91 -11.99 19.53
CA LYS A 411 6.82 -10.53 19.32
C LYS A 411 5.41 -10.12 18.93
N ASP A 412 4.71 -10.97 18.18
CA ASP A 412 3.36 -10.67 17.72
C ASP A 412 2.31 -10.81 18.82
N ASP A 413 2.59 -11.65 19.83
CA ASP A 413 1.73 -11.86 21.00
C ASP A 413 1.86 -10.74 22.05
N LEU A 414 2.89 -9.89 21.97
CA LEU A 414 3.08 -8.74 22.86
C LEU A 414 2.35 -7.50 22.34
N ILE A 415 1.11 -7.29 22.80
CA ILE A 415 0.26 -6.16 22.36
C ILE A 415 0.63 -4.85 23.07
N VAL A 416 1.00 -3.83 22.29
CA VAL A 416 1.38 -2.50 22.77
C VAL A 416 0.23 -1.49 22.81
N GLY A 417 -0.78 -1.67 21.95
CA GLY A 417 -1.97 -0.82 21.90
C GLY A 417 -2.91 -1.24 20.78
N LYS A 418 -3.87 -0.39 20.42
CA LYS A 418 -4.90 -0.69 19.41
C LYS A 418 -5.08 0.44 18.39
N ALA A 419 -5.36 0.08 17.15
CA ALA A 419 -5.84 0.97 16.09
C ALA A 419 -6.99 0.33 15.31
N SER A 420 -8.09 1.06 15.16
CA SER A 420 -9.28 0.64 14.38
C SER A 420 -9.19 1.01 12.90
N VAL A 421 -8.05 1.54 12.48
CA VAL A 421 -7.78 2.06 11.14
C VAL A 421 -6.42 1.56 10.66
N PHE A 422 -6.24 1.51 9.33
CA PHE A 422 -4.94 1.28 8.72
C PHE A 422 -3.99 2.45 9.02
N LEU A 423 -2.79 2.16 9.51
CA LEU A 423 -1.74 3.15 9.75
C LEU A 423 -0.81 3.20 8.53
N ASN A 424 -0.87 4.31 7.80
CA ASN A 424 -0.22 4.46 6.51
C ASN A 424 1.28 4.78 6.66
N GLY A 425 2.14 3.78 6.51
CA GLY A 425 3.59 3.92 6.34
C GLY A 425 4.06 3.71 4.90
N THR A 426 3.15 3.78 3.93
CA THR A 426 3.47 3.53 2.51
C THR A 426 4.53 4.51 2.05
N ARG A 427 5.61 4.00 1.44
CA ARG A 427 6.79 4.78 1.05
C ARG A 427 6.47 6.02 0.23
N THR A 428 5.55 5.90 -0.74
CA THR A 428 5.15 7.03 -1.60
C THR A 428 4.42 8.12 -0.82
N ASP A 429 3.75 7.75 0.26
CA ASP A 429 2.94 8.65 1.06
C ASP A 429 3.79 9.33 2.14
N VAL A 430 4.38 8.53 3.03
CA VAL A 430 5.12 9.03 4.21
C VAL A 430 6.35 9.88 3.84
N ARG A 431 6.79 9.83 2.57
CA ARG A 431 7.92 10.59 2.04
C ARG A 431 7.55 11.79 1.16
N THR A 432 6.26 12.06 0.98
CA THR A 432 5.79 13.16 0.11
C THR A 432 4.60 13.93 0.67
N ARG A 433 3.90 13.36 1.65
CA ARG A 433 2.75 13.94 2.32
C ARG A 433 2.68 13.48 3.77
N GLU A 434 1.79 14.12 4.52
CA GLU A 434 1.44 13.64 5.85
C GLU A 434 0.74 12.28 5.78
N THR A 435 0.89 11.52 6.84
CA THR A 435 0.19 10.25 7.03
C THR A 435 -0.26 10.14 8.48
N ASN A 436 -1.40 9.49 8.72
CA ASN A 436 -1.86 9.23 10.08
C ASN A 436 -0.82 8.49 10.94
N PHE A 437 -0.04 7.57 10.35
CA PHE A 437 1.02 6.89 11.09
C PHE A 437 2.20 7.81 11.40
N GLY A 438 2.62 8.65 10.44
CA GLY A 438 3.64 9.67 10.65
C GLY A 438 3.30 10.63 11.78
N ASN A 439 2.05 11.07 11.87
CA ASN A 439 1.55 11.88 12.99
C ASN A 439 1.66 11.11 14.30
N LEU A 440 1.10 9.91 14.35
CA LEU A 440 1.04 9.10 15.58
C LEU A 440 2.43 8.84 16.18
N THR A 441 3.43 8.55 15.35
CA THR A 441 4.81 8.36 15.84
C THR A 441 5.53 9.68 16.17
N ALA A 442 5.20 10.79 15.50
CA ALA A 442 5.72 12.10 15.88
C ALA A 442 5.13 12.57 17.22
N ASP A 443 3.84 12.33 17.47
CA ASP A 443 3.14 12.59 18.73
C ASP A 443 3.75 11.77 19.88
N ALA A 444 4.02 10.47 19.66
CA ALA A 444 4.67 9.63 20.65
C ALA A 444 6.05 10.16 21.05
N ASN A 445 6.86 10.60 20.08
CA ASN A 445 8.16 11.22 20.34
C ASN A 445 8.00 12.53 21.15
N LEU A 446 7.02 13.38 20.79
CA LEU A 446 6.76 14.64 21.49
C LEU A 446 6.34 14.38 22.94
N TRP A 447 5.40 13.45 23.15
CA TRP A 447 4.92 13.07 24.47
C TRP A 447 6.03 12.54 25.36
N GLN A 448 6.89 11.64 24.84
CA GLN A 448 8.03 11.10 25.59
C GLN A 448 9.02 12.21 25.95
N ALA A 449 9.31 13.11 25.01
CA ALA A 449 10.20 14.24 25.26
C ALA A 449 9.66 15.18 26.34
N GLN A 450 8.34 15.42 26.37
CA GLN A 450 7.69 16.26 27.38
C GLN A 450 7.70 15.66 28.79
N GLN A 451 7.79 14.33 28.91
CA GLN A 451 8.01 13.69 30.22
C GLN A 451 9.38 14.03 30.82
N ILE A 452 10.34 14.41 29.97
CA ILE A 452 11.73 14.69 30.34
C ILE A 452 11.98 16.19 30.44
N ASP A 453 11.51 16.94 29.45
CA ASP A 453 11.61 18.39 29.34
C ASP A 453 10.25 18.95 28.87
N PRO A 454 9.42 19.47 29.80
CA PRO A 454 8.08 19.96 29.46
C PRO A 454 8.10 21.22 28.58
N THR A 455 9.28 21.80 28.29
CA THR A 455 9.40 22.92 27.35
C THR A 455 9.42 22.49 25.89
N VAL A 456 9.56 21.18 25.61
CA VAL A 456 9.54 20.63 24.25
C VAL A 456 8.13 20.80 23.65
N VAL A 457 8.06 21.46 22.50
CA VAL A 457 6.79 21.78 21.82
C VAL A 457 6.71 21.27 20.39
N ILE A 458 7.80 20.74 19.83
CA ILE A 458 7.86 20.26 18.45
C ILE A 458 8.50 18.88 18.41
N SER A 459 7.96 18.00 17.56
CA SER A 459 8.62 16.78 17.12
C SER A 459 8.82 16.82 15.61
N LEU A 460 10.00 16.43 15.14
CA LEU A 460 10.30 16.26 13.72
C LEU A 460 11.06 14.95 13.51
N LYS A 461 10.53 14.10 12.64
CA LYS A 461 11.21 12.90 12.14
C LYS A 461 11.06 12.77 10.63
N ASN A 462 11.99 12.07 9.98
CA ASN A 462 11.96 11.89 8.54
C ASN A 462 11.09 10.68 8.16
N GLY A 463 10.34 10.78 7.06
CA GLY A 463 9.54 9.68 6.51
C GLY A 463 10.38 8.48 6.10
N GLY A 464 11.68 8.67 5.84
CA GLY A 464 12.64 7.59 5.61
C GLY A 464 12.80 6.62 6.80
N GLY A 465 12.50 7.07 8.03
CA GLY A 465 12.52 6.26 9.25
C GLY A 465 11.29 5.36 9.43
N ILE A 466 10.19 5.63 8.72
CA ILE A 466 8.97 4.80 8.72
C ILE A 466 9.05 3.86 7.53
N ARG A 467 9.04 2.56 7.80
CA ARG A 467 9.47 1.52 6.85
C ARG A 467 8.35 0.62 6.35
N ASP A 468 7.23 0.60 7.05
CA ASP A 468 6.11 -0.25 6.72
C ASP A 468 4.79 0.32 7.25
N ASN A 469 3.68 -0.21 6.74
CA ASN A 469 2.35 0.05 7.27
C ASN A 469 2.09 -0.79 8.54
N ILE A 470 1.14 -0.35 9.37
CA ILE A 470 0.53 -1.22 10.38
C ILE A 470 -0.94 -1.43 9.98
N GLY A 471 -1.26 -2.67 9.60
CA GLY A 471 -2.54 -3.06 8.99
C GLY A 471 -2.34 -3.81 7.68
N VAL A 472 -3.43 -4.22 7.05
CA VAL A 472 -3.40 -5.05 5.84
C VAL A 472 -3.99 -4.31 4.66
N ILE A 473 -3.34 -4.44 3.51
CA ILE A 473 -3.89 -4.04 2.21
C ILE A 473 -4.45 -5.30 1.56
N ALA A 474 -5.77 -5.44 1.50
CA ALA A 474 -6.46 -6.58 0.92
C ALA A 474 -7.04 -6.22 -0.46
N ALA A 475 -6.82 -7.06 -1.46
CA ALA A 475 -7.49 -6.96 -2.76
C ALA A 475 -8.20 -8.29 -3.05
N GLY A 476 -9.42 -8.24 -3.60
CA GLY A 476 -10.11 -9.45 -4.03
C GLY A 476 -9.35 -10.16 -5.15
N ALA A 477 -9.46 -11.50 -5.24
CA ALA A 477 -8.86 -12.24 -6.35
C ALA A 477 -9.40 -11.71 -7.69
N GLY A 478 -8.49 -11.32 -8.59
CA GLY A 478 -8.84 -10.69 -9.88
C GLY A 478 -9.04 -9.17 -9.85
N ALA A 479 -8.64 -8.50 -8.76
CA ALA A 479 -8.59 -7.03 -8.68
C ALA A 479 -7.73 -6.46 -9.81
N THR A 480 -8.32 -5.54 -10.59
CA THR A 480 -7.62 -4.86 -11.71
C THR A 480 -7.66 -3.34 -11.59
N ASP A 481 -8.37 -2.82 -10.57
CA ASP A 481 -8.52 -1.39 -10.31
C ASP A 481 -8.11 -1.05 -8.87
N ALA A 482 -7.63 0.18 -8.67
CA ALA A 482 -7.20 0.67 -7.35
C ALA A 482 -8.37 0.75 -6.34
N SER A 483 -9.62 0.75 -6.81
CA SER A 483 -10.82 0.68 -5.98
C SER A 483 -11.07 -0.69 -5.35
N ASP A 484 -10.44 -1.75 -5.87
CA ASP A 484 -10.58 -3.12 -5.37
C ASP A 484 -9.71 -3.37 -4.12
N VAL A 485 -8.87 -2.39 -3.78
CA VAL A 485 -7.88 -2.45 -2.69
C VAL A 485 -8.48 -1.85 -1.41
N GLN A 486 -8.76 -2.70 -0.42
CA GLN A 486 -9.20 -2.32 0.92
C GLN A 486 -8.00 -2.17 1.86
N LYS A 487 -7.94 -1.05 2.58
CA LYS A 487 -6.99 -0.82 3.67
C LYS A 487 -7.69 -1.13 5.00
N LEU A 488 -7.24 -2.18 5.67
CA LEU A 488 -7.84 -2.73 6.89
C LEU A 488 -6.88 -2.52 8.08
N PRO A 489 -7.39 -2.44 9.32
CA PRO A 489 -6.54 -2.51 10.51
C PRO A 489 -5.78 -3.84 10.57
N THR A 490 -4.89 -3.99 11.55
CA THR A 490 -4.18 -5.25 11.81
C THR A 490 -5.17 -6.39 11.99
N GLN A 491 -4.81 -7.57 11.49
CA GLN A 491 -5.67 -8.75 11.54
C GLN A 491 -5.19 -9.71 12.63
N PRO A 492 -6.06 -10.61 13.13
CA PRO A 492 -5.64 -11.67 14.04
C PRO A 492 -4.54 -12.53 13.44
N SER A 493 -3.67 -13.08 14.29
CA SER A 493 -2.54 -13.91 13.87
C SER A 493 -2.68 -15.33 14.39
N ALA A 494 -2.54 -16.32 13.52
CA ALA A 494 -2.57 -17.73 13.94
C ALA A 494 -1.34 -18.11 14.79
N LEU A 495 -0.23 -17.36 14.67
CA LEU A 495 1.01 -17.58 15.43
C LEU A 495 0.98 -16.89 16.80
N ALA A 496 0.13 -15.89 16.99
CA ALA A 496 -0.02 -15.14 18.24
C ALA A 496 -1.49 -15.16 18.71
N PRO A 497 -1.88 -16.15 19.54
CA PRO A 497 -3.27 -16.34 19.93
C PRO A 497 -3.88 -15.17 20.70
N ASN A 498 -3.06 -14.28 21.27
CA ASN A 498 -3.56 -13.08 21.95
C ASN A 498 -3.77 -11.87 21.02
N LYS A 499 -3.30 -11.92 19.76
CA LYS A 499 -3.47 -10.83 18.80
C LYS A 499 -4.82 -10.89 18.11
N GLN A 500 -5.63 -9.85 18.30
CA GLN A 500 -6.93 -9.68 17.68
C GLN A 500 -6.91 -8.60 16.59
N GLU A 501 -8.01 -8.47 15.86
CA GLU A 501 -8.17 -7.39 14.88
C GLU A 501 -8.01 -6.01 15.56
N GLY A 502 -7.21 -5.16 14.95
CA GLY A 502 -6.88 -3.82 15.46
C GLY A 502 -5.85 -3.79 16.59
N ASP A 503 -5.33 -4.93 17.05
CA ASP A 503 -4.21 -4.94 17.99
C ASP A 503 -2.89 -4.61 17.29
N ILE A 504 -2.10 -3.72 17.89
CA ILE A 504 -0.74 -3.41 17.48
C ILE A 504 0.21 -4.15 18.42
N SER A 505 1.07 -5.01 17.86
CA SER A 505 2.05 -5.81 18.59
C SER A 505 3.46 -5.22 18.52
N GLN A 506 4.38 -5.72 19.34
CA GLN A 506 5.82 -5.41 19.22
C GLN A 506 6.33 -5.70 17.80
N LEU A 507 5.85 -6.78 17.17
CA LEU A 507 6.22 -7.12 15.80
C LEU A 507 5.84 -6.03 14.80
N ASP A 508 4.61 -5.48 14.92
CA ASP A 508 4.16 -4.38 14.05
C ASP A 508 5.04 -3.13 14.23
N VAL A 509 5.42 -2.81 15.48
CA VAL A 509 6.28 -1.67 15.82
C VAL A 509 7.68 -1.85 15.25
N GLU A 510 8.31 -3.00 15.49
CA GLU A 510 9.67 -3.29 15.01
C GLU A 510 9.74 -3.31 13.49
N ASN A 511 8.72 -3.85 12.81
CA ASN A 511 8.67 -3.86 11.35
C ASN A 511 8.48 -2.46 10.76
N SER A 512 7.73 -1.61 11.44
CA SER A 512 7.40 -0.28 10.96
C SER A 512 8.47 0.77 11.27
N LEU A 513 9.15 0.64 12.42
CA LEU A 513 10.17 1.56 12.94
C LEU A 513 11.53 0.86 13.07
N ARG A 514 11.98 0.19 12.00
CA ARG A 514 13.08 -0.82 12.02
C ARG A 514 14.42 -0.35 12.58
N PHE A 515 14.71 0.95 12.56
CA PHE A 515 16.00 1.48 13.01
C PHE A 515 16.05 1.73 14.53
N ASN A 516 14.90 1.85 15.18
CA ASN A 516 14.76 2.22 16.58
C ASN A 516 15.68 3.38 17.01
N ASN A 517 15.64 4.50 16.27
CA ASN A 517 16.53 5.63 16.54
C ASN A 517 16.34 6.17 17.96
N SER A 518 17.44 6.58 18.58
CA SER A 518 17.41 7.29 19.86
C SER A 518 16.80 8.68 19.67
N LEU A 519 16.12 9.20 20.68
CA LEU A 519 15.60 10.57 20.64
C LEU A 519 16.67 11.55 21.13
N SER A 520 16.69 12.73 20.50
CA SER A 520 17.56 13.86 20.83
C SER A 520 16.71 15.10 21.03
N LEU A 521 16.92 15.81 22.14
CA LEU A 521 16.32 17.12 22.39
C LEU A 521 17.26 18.20 21.88
N ILE A 522 16.75 19.18 21.14
CA ILE A 522 17.54 20.29 20.61
C ILE A 522 16.70 21.55 20.59
N THR A 523 17.35 22.69 20.82
CA THR A 523 16.75 24.01 20.72
C THR A 523 17.16 24.63 19.39
N VAL A 524 16.19 25.15 18.65
CA VAL A 524 16.43 25.83 17.38
C VAL A 524 15.82 27.23 17.38
N THR A 525 16.42 28.14 16.64
CA THR A 525 15.83 29.47 16.38
C THR A 525 14.69 29.36 15.36
N ALA A 526 13.81 30.37 15.28
CA ALA A 526 12.77 30.47 14.27
C ALA A 526 13.33 30.36 12.84
N GLN A 527 14.48 31.00 12.57
CA GLN A 527 15.15 30.91 11.27
C GLN A 527 15.66 29.49 10.97
N GLN A 528 16.24 28.82 11.96
CA GLN A 528 16.71 27.43 11.84
C GLN A 528 15.53 26.47 11.64
N LEU A 529 14.42 26.67 12.35
CA LEU A 529 13.21 25.87 12.16
C LEU A 529 12.66 26.00 10.73
N LYS A 530 12.63 27.22 10.17
CA LYS A 530 12.30 27.41 8.74
C LYS A 530 13.25 26.61 7.84
N TRP A 531 14.57 26.67 8.07
CA TRP A 531 15.53 25.92 7.26
C TRP A 531 15.35 24.40 7.34
N LEU A 532 15.00 23.86 8.51
CA LEU A 532 14.72 22.43 8.67
C LEU A 532 13.53 21.99 7.81
N LEU A 533 12.44 22.76 7.80
CA LEU A 533 11.26 22.41 7.02
C LEU A 533 11.45 22.68 5.52
N GLU A 534 12.15 23.76 5.15
CA GLU A 534 12.58 24.01 3.76
C GLU A 534 13.41 22.83 3.23
N HIS A 535 14.34 22.33 4.06
CA HIS A 535 15.14 21.14 3.72
C HIS A 535 14.24 19.92 3.55
N GLY A 536 13.36 19.67 4.51
CA GLY A 536 12.45 18.53 4.48
C GLY A 536 11.66 18.41 3.17
N VAL A 537 11.30 19.54 2.54
CA VAL A 537 10.53 19.57 1.28
C VAL A 537 11.37 19.88 0.04
N ALA A 538 12.69 20.06 0.16
CA ALA A 538 13.58 20.48 -0.93
C ALA A 538 13.68 19.49 -2.10
N ALA A 539 13.62 18.19 -1.80
CA ALA A 539 13.79 17.12 -2.80
C ALA A 539 12.47 16.62 -3.42
N ILE A 540 11.33 17.17 -3.02
CA ILE A 540 10.02 16.80 -3.56
C ILE A 540 9.94 17.21 -5.03
N ALA A 541 9.58 16.24 -5.87
CA ALA A 541 9.24 16.40 -7.28
C ALA A 541 8.35 15.21 -7.72
N PRO A 542 7.62 15.31 -8.85
CA PRO A 542 6.78 14.22 -9.34
C PRO A 542 7.52 12.88 -9.41
N GLY A 543 6.94 11.83 -8.82
CA GLY A 543 7.51 10.48 -8.79
C GLY A 543 8.71 10.27 -7.84
N ARG A 544 9.21 11.31 -7.17
CA ARG A 544 10.33 11.20 -6.22
C ARG A 544 9.80 10.90 -4.81
N THR A 545 10.46 9.97 -4.09
CA THR A 545 10.13 9.60 -2.71
C THR A 545 11.31 9.84 -1.75
N PRO A 546 11.72 11.12 -1.56
CA PRO A 546 12.91 11.46 -0.77
C PRO A 546 12.70 11.12 0.71
N GLY A 547 13.67 10.45 1.33
CA GLY A 547 13.58 10.05 2.76
C GLY A 547 13.43 11.24 3.71
N GLN A 548 13.98 12.41 3.33
CA GLN A 548 14.08 13.60 4.17
C GLN A 548 12.73 14.29 4.48
N PHE A 549 11.61 13.89 3.87
CA PHE A 549 10.31 14.52 4.12
C PHE A 549 9.93 14.46 5.62
N PRO A 550 9.51 15.57 6.25
CA PRO A 550 9.28 15.59 7.69
C PRO A 550 7.85 15.16 8.04
N GLN A 551 7.72 14.17 8.92
CA GLN A 551 6.53 13.91 9.73
C GLN A 551 6.70 14.64 11.06
N VAL A 552 5.65 15.32 11.53
CA VAL A 552 5.76 16.35 12.57
C VAL A 552 4.64 16.26 13.61
N ALA A 553 4.91 16.78 14.80
CA ALA A 553 3.90 17.08 15.83
C ALA A 553 4.19 18.43 16.47
N GLY A 554 3.15 19.11 16.98
CA GLY A 554 3.26 20.42 17.63
C GLY A 554 3.48 21.60 16.67
N LEU A 555 3.33 21.40 15.36
CA LEU A 555 3.33 22.47 14.36
C LEU A 555 2.44 22.15 13.15
N THR A 556 2.10 23.18 12.39
CA THR A 556 1.47 23.12 11.06
C THR A 556 2.32 23.88 10.06
N PHE A 557 2.42 23.42 8.82
CA PHE A 557 3.08 24.17 7.77
C PHE A 557 2.53 23.85 6.37
N SER A 558 2.74 24.76 5.42
CA SER A 558 2.46 24.54 4.00
C SER A 558 3.67 24.84 3.15
N PHE A 559 3.78 24.22 1.97
CA PHE A 559 4.90 24.39 1.07
C PHE A 559 4.51 24.30 -0.41
N ASP A 560 5.30 24.96 -1.26
CA ASP A 560 5.18 25.06 -2.72
C ASP A 560 6.39 24.37 -3.37
N PRO A 561 6.26 23.14 -3.90
CA PRO A 561 7.40 22.42 -4.50
C PRO A 561 7.91 23.03 -5.81
N THR A 562 7.20 24.00 -6.42
CA THR A 562 7.67 24.66 -7.66
C THR A 562 8.64 25.81 -7.38
N ARG A 563 8.71 26.27 -6.12
CA ARG A 563 9.63 27.32 -5.69
C ARG A 563 11.04 26.80 -5.46
N THR A 564 11.96 27.75 -5.36
CA THR A 564 13.39 27.52 -5.12
C THR A 564 13.59 26.68 -3.87
N ALA A 565 14.18 25.50 -4.04
CA ALA A 565 14.55 24.63 -2.92
C ALA A 565 15.76 25.21 -2.17
N ILE A 566 15.76 25.07 -0.84
CA ILE A 566 16.96 25.37 -0.06
C ILE A 566 18.09 24.40 -0.45
N ALA A 567 19.32 24.89 -0.45
CA ALA A 567 20.50 24.06 -0.61
C ALA A 567 21.56 24.41 0.42
N PHE A 568 22.31 23.41 0.87
CA PHE A 568 23.44 23.55 1.78
C PHE A 568 24.73 23.06 1.12
N ASN A 569 25.87 23.62 1.52
CA ASN A 569 27.15 22.96 1.29
C ASN A 569 27.42 21.90 2.38
N ASN A 570 28.51 21.15 2.23
CA ASN A 570 28.90 20.09 3.18
C ASN A 570 29.11 20.58 4.62
N ASN A 571 29.35 21.89 4.81
CA ASN A 571 29.50 22.51 6.12
C ASN A 571 28.15 22.99 6.68
N GLY A 572 27.02 22.62 6.08
CA GLY A 572 25.68 23.03 6.50
C GLY A 572 25.36 24.50 6.28
N ASN A 573 26.20 25.25 5.56
CA ASN A 573 25.89 26.64 5.23
C ASN A 573 24.93 26.70 4.05
N VAL A 574 23.92 27.56 4.16
CA VAL A 574 22.96 27.82 3.08
C VAL A 574 23.70 28.39 1.87
N THR A 575 23.63 27.68 0.73
CA THR A 575 24.16 28.14 -0.56
C THR A 575 23.06 28.70 -1.46
N THR A 576 21.83 28.21 -1.29
CA THR A 576 20.64 28.71 -1.97
C THR A 576 19.52 28.87 -0.93
N PRO A 577 18.97 30.08 -0.73
CA PRO A 577 17.82 30.27 0.15
C PRO A 577 16.59 29.48 -0.33
N GLY A 578 15.87 28.86 0.60
CA GLY A 578 14.60 28.18 0.31
C GLY A 578 13.41 29.14 0.28
N GLU A 579 12.50 28.89 -0.64
CA GLU A 579 11.25 29.63 -0.83
C GLU A 579 10.02 28.72 -0.81
N ARG A 580 10.20 27.42 -0.56
CA ARG A 580 9.13 26.42 -0.66
C ARG A 580 8.16 26.55 0.49
N VAL A 581 8.61 26.73 1.73
CA VAL A 581 7.69 26.87 2.88
C VAL A 581 6.93 28.18 2.78
N ARG A 582 5.60 28.12 2.84
CA ARG A 582 4.68 29.26 2.64
C ARG A 582 4.00 29.69 3.94
N SER A 583 3.66 28.75 4.81
CA SER A 583 3.20 29.02 6.17
C SER A 583 3.85 28.06 7.14
N LEU A 584 4.05 28.49 8.38
CA LEU A 584 4.51 27.67 9.49
C LEU A 584 4.01 28.27 10.80
N THR A 585 3.27 27.47 11.57
CA THR A 585 2.75 27.85 12.89
C THR A 585 3.06 26.73 13.87
N VAL A 586 3.74 27.05 14.97
CA VAL A 586 3.87 26.16 16.12
C VAL A 586 2.55 26.22 16.88
N VAL A 587 2.01 25.06 17.27
CA VAL A 587 0.68 24.94 17.88
C VAL A 587 0.78 24.31 19.27
N LYS A 588 -0.23 24.55 20.09
CA LYS A 588 -0.43 23.85 21.37
C LYS A 588 -1.11 22.50 21.13
N GLU A 589 -1.20 21.70 22.19
CA GLU A 589 -1.88 20.39 22.18
C GLU A 589 -3.35 20.48 21.75
N ASP A 590 -4.04 21.58 22.08
CA ASP A 590 -5.42 21.83 21.64
C ASP A 590 -5.54 22.34 20.19
N GLY A 591 -4.43 22.37 19.44
CA GLY A 591 -4.35 22.86 18.07
C GLY A 591 -4.36 24.39 17.94
N SER A 592 -4.47 25.14 19.04
CA SER A 592 -4.43 26.61 18.98
C SER A 592 -3.02 27.12 18.63
N PRO A 593 -2.90 28.22 17.87
CA PRO A 593 -1.59 28.80 17.56
C PRO A 593 -0.81 29.17 18.82
N LEU A 594 0.43 28.70 18.92
CA LEU A 594 1.41 29.12 19.92
C LEU A 594 2.28 30.24 19.35
N ASP A 595 2.80 30.08 18.13
CA ASP A 595 3.66 31.07 17.46
C ASP A 595 3.54 30.94 15.92
N VAL A 596 3.34 32.05 15.22
CA VAL A 596 3.38 32.09 13.74
C VAL A 596 4.81 32.40 13.31
N VAL A 597 5.47 31.43 12.67
CA VAL A 597 6.88 31.51 12.29
C VAL A 597 7.06 31.96 10.85
N VAL A 598 6.24 31.46 9.94
CA VAL A 598 6.25 31.85 8.53
C VAL A 598 4.85 32.20 8.08
N GLN A 599 4.71 33.32 7.39
CA GLN A 599 3.48 33.73 6.71
C GLN A 599 3.84 34.25 5.32
N ASP A 600 3.14 33.76 4.29
CA ASP A 600 3.39 34.08 2.89
C ASP A 600 4.85 33.86 2.44
N GLY A 601 5.53 32.89 3.06
CA GLY A 601 6.93 32.54 2.85
C GLY A 601 7.94 33.41 3.61
N ASP A 602 7.48 34.50 4.23
CA ASP A 602 8.32 35.39 5.01
C ASP A 602 8.37 34.97 6.48
N LEU A 603 9.55 35.11 7.08
CA LEU A 603 9.71 34.85 8.52
C LEU A 603 9.04 35.97 9.31
N ILE A 604 8.19 35.61 10.27
CA ILE A 604 7.46 36.54 11.12
C ILE A 604 8.15 36.64 12.49
N GLY A 605 8.24 37.84 13.06
CA GLY A 605 8.82 38.06 14.40
C GLY A 605 10.36 38.01 14.46
N ASP A 606 10.92 37.89 15.67
CA ASP A 606 12.37 37.81 15.88
C ASP A 606 12.93 36.48 15.33
N PRO A 607 13.86 36.49 14.34
CA PRO A 607 14.44 35.27 13.79
C PRO A 607 15.18 34.41 14.82
N ASN A 608 15.62 35.00 15.93
CA ASN A 608 16.44 34.34 16.96
C ASN A 608 15.61 33.78 18.12
N ARG A 609 14.29 34.01 18.16
CA ARG A 609 13.44 33.36 19.18
C ARG A 609 13.51 31.85 19.01
N THR A 610 13.41 31.12 20.11
CA THR A 610 13.77 29.70 20.14
C THR A 610 12.58 28.79 20.41
N PHE A 611 12.70 27.56 19.94
CA PHE A 611 11.78 26.46 20.18
C PHE A 611 12.57 25.24 20.63
N ARG A 612 12.11 24.60 21.71
CA ARG A 612 12.64 23.31 22.14
C ARG A 612 11.91 22.21 21.39
N MET A 613 12.67 21.30 20.77
CA MET A 613 12.13 20.23 19.95
C MET A 613 12.80 18.89 20.23
N VAL A 614 12.10 17.81 19.89
CA VAL A 614 12.64 16.45 19.82
C VAL A 614 12.81 16.04 18.36
N THR A 615 13.90 15.31 18.08
CA THR A 615 14.15 14.69 16.79
C THR A 615 14.90 13.36 16.96
N LEU A 616 15.19 12.68 15.86
CA LEU A 616 15.96 11.44 15.88
C LEU A 616 17.46 11.76 15.93
N ASN A 617 18.22 10.99 16.72
CA ASN A 617 19.68 11.11 16.78
C ASN A 617 20.34 10.89 15.40
N PHE A 618 19.71 10.13 14.50
CA PHE A 618 20.11 10.00 13.10
C PHE A 618 20.13 11.35 12.38
N LEU A 619 19.08 12.18 12.54
CA LEU A 619 18.99 13.51 11.92
C LEU A 619 19.91 14.51 12.60
N ALA A 620 20.04 14.41 13.93
CA ALA A 620 20.87 15.29 14.73
C ALA A 620 22.38 14.97 14.64
N GLY A 621 22.76 13.71 14.38
CA GLY A 621 24.13 13.22 14.40
C GLY A 621 24.90 13.46 13.10
N THR A 622 26.21 13.68 13.20
CA THR A 622 27.12 13.79 12.04
C THR A 622 27.34 12.42 11.39
N SER A 623 27.44 12.35 10.06
CA SER A 623 27.79 11.09 9.40
C SER A 623 29.17 10.59 9.87
N ILE A 624 29.30 9.28 10.06
CA ILE A 624 30.35 8.60 10.83
C ILE A 624 31.81 8.76 10.35
N ASN A 625 32.10 9.52 9.28
CA ASN A 625 33.50 9.80 8.88
C ASN A 625 33.76 11.20 8.31
N GLN A 626 33.35 12.28 8.99
CA GLN A 626 33.86 13.61 8.67
C GLN A 626 34.35 14.33 9.94
N THR A 627 35.50 15.00 9.81
CA THR A 627 36.06 15.86 10.85
C THR A 627 35.34 17.20 10.99
N THR A 628 34.36 17.50 10.11
CA THR A 628 33.30 18.53 10.30
C THR A 628 32.28 18.51 9.13
N PRO A 629 31.29 17.59 9.10
CA PRO A 629 30.10 17.79 8.28
C PRO A 629 29.14 18.69 9.08
N GLY A 630 28.62 19.76 8.48
CA GLY A 630 27.54 20.54 9.11
C GLY A 630 26.17 19.87 8.95
N LEU A 631 26.11 18.68 8.36
CA LEU A 631 24.89 17.98 7.99
C LEU A 631 24.83 16.61 8.68
N GLY A 632 23.65 16.24 9.15
CA GLY A 632 23.35 14.94 9.74
C GLY A 632 22.62 14.00 8.79
N GLY A 633 21.94 13.00 9.34
CA GLY A 633 21.14 12.05 8.56
C GLY A 633 20.14 12.75 7.64
N ASP A 634 19.92 12.18 6.45
CA ASP A 634 19.13 12.78 5.37
C ASP A 634 19.52 14.24 5.03
N SER A 635 20.78 14.61 5.31
CA SER A 635 21.35 15.94 5.09
C SER A 635 20.70 17.07 5.90
N TYR A 636 20.11 16.77 7.06
CA TYR A 636 19.55 17.80 7.94
C TYR A 636 20.66 18.65 8.61
N PRO A 637 20.54 19.98 8.68
CA PRO A 637 21.60 20.87 9.20
C PRO A 637 21.71 20.97 10.73
N PHE A 638 21.16 20.02 11.49
CA PHE A 638 21.25 20.04 12.97
C PHE A 638 22.70 20.12 13.50
N PRO A 639 23.69 19.36 12.96
CA PRO A 639 25.07 19.49 13.41
C PRO A 639 25.63 20.90 13.24
N LYS A 640 25.24 21.61 12.17
CA LYS A 640 25.64 23.00 11.96
C LYS A 640 25.11 23.92 13.06
N PHE A 641 23.88 23.72 13.51
CA PHE A 641 23.29 24.56 14.56
C PHE A 641 24.01 24.39 15.90
N VAL A 642 24.41 23.16 16.22
CA VAL A 642 25.23 22.85 17.39
C VAL A 642 26.62 23.46 17.25
N GLN A 643 27.28 23.33 16.10
CA GLN A 643 28.61 23.90 15.85
C GLN A 643 28.63 25.43 15.96
N ASP A 644 27.57 26.10 15.47
CA ASP A 644 27.48 27.56 15.51
C ASP A 644 27.25 28.09 16.92
N ASN A 645 26.42 27.41 17.71
CA ASN A 645 26.11 27.83 19.07
C ASN A 645 25.67 26.64 19.94
N PRO A 646 26.62 25.90 20.54
CA PRO A 646 26.33 24.69 21.31
C PRO A 646 25.48 25.00 22.55
N THR A 647 25.72 26.15 23.18
CA THR A 647 24.96 26.62 24.35
C THR A 647 23.49 26.90 24.01
N LEU A 648 23.22 27.52 22.85
CA LEU A 648 21.84 27.74 22.41
C LEU A 648 21.18 26.43 22.01
N ALA A 649 21.86 25.60 21.21
CA ALA A 649 21.33 24.34 20.73
C ALA A 649 20.98 23.39 21.89
N ASN A 650 21.77 23.41 22.96
CA ASN A 650 21.55 22.63 24.18
C ASN A 650 21.12 21.18 23.84
N ARG A 651 21.88 20.53 22.95
CA ARG A 651 21.54 19.19 22.48
C ARG A 651 21.67 18.21 23.63
N VAL A 652 20.66 17.37 23.82
CA VAL A 652 20.66 16.28 24.80
C VAL A 652 20.25 15.00 24.11
N ASP A 653 21.17 14.05 23.98
CA ASP A 653 20.88 12.72 23.47
C ASP A 653 20.42 11.84 24.63
N LEU A 654 19.17 11.35 24.58
CA LEU A 654 18.58 10.63 25.71
C LEU A 654 19.34 9.36 26.08
N ARG A 655 19.97 8.75 25.08
CA ARG A 655 20.78 7.52 25.18
C ARG A 655 22.27 7.80 25.41
N GLY A 656 22.63 9.04 25.68
CA GLY A 656 24.02 9.47 25.86
C GLY A 656 24.79 9.55 24.55
N GLU A 657 26.05 9.93 24.67
CA GLU A 657 26.92 10.23 23.55
C GLU A 657 28.10 9.25 23.48
N THR A 658 28.57 8.95 22.27
CA THR A 658 29.82 8.16 22.07
C THR A 658 31.01 9.05 21.72
N THR A 659 30.73 10.28 21.31
CA THR A 659 31.64 11.39 21.03
C THR A 659 30.91 12.67 21.43
N ASP A 660 31.62 13.73 21.82
CA ASP A 660 31.03 15.03 22.14
C ASP A 660 30.31 15.62 20.91
N VAL A 661 29.00 15.35 20.79
CA VAL A 661 28.17 15.77 19.64
C VAL A 661 27.37 17.03 19.94
N ASN A 662 27.41 17.50 21.18
CA ASN A 662 26.75 18.74 21.62
C ASN A 662 27.73 19.92 21.81
N GLY A 663 29.04 19.67 21.73
CA GLY A 663 30.10 20.67 21.76
C GLY A 663 30.37 21.25 23.16
N ASN A 664 30.00 20.53 24.23
CA ASN A 664 30.18 20.98 25.62
C ASN A 664 31.54 20.60 26.22
N GLY A 665 32.37 19.84 25.50
CA GLY A 665 33.68 19.37 25.93
C GLY A 665 33.66 18.07 26.76
N VAL A 666 32.51 17.41 26.88
CA VAL A 666 32.27 16.21 27.68
C VAL A 666 31.48 15.20 26.84
N ILE A 667 31.77 13.91 27.01
CA ILE A 667 30.95 12.84 26.45
C ILE A 667 29.89 12.50 27.50
N ASP A 668 28.63 12.85 27.22
CA ASP A 668 27.54 12.71 28.17
C ASP A 668 27.07 11.26 28.31
N ALA A 669 26.85 10.84 29.56
CA ALA A 669 26.31 9.52 29.86
C ALA A 669 24.80 9.46 29.50
N PRO A 670 24.24 8.26 29.26
CA PRO A 670 22.80 8.10 29.06
C PRO A 670 22.00 8.69 30.24
N LEU A 671 20.86 9.33 29.95
CA LEU A 671 19.95 9.77 30.99
C LEU A 671 19.33 8.56 31.69
N THR A 672 19.11 8.68 33.00
CA THR A 672 18.31 7.69 33.74
C THR A 672 16.84 7.94 33.44
N LEU A 673 16.26 7.13 32.55
CA LEU A 673 14.85 7.17 32.19
C LEU A 673 14.10 6.01 32.86
N ASP A 674 12.82 6.19 33.11
CA ASP A 674 11.94 5.08 33.49
C ASP A 674 11.85 4.09 32.33
N ASN A 675 11.89 2.79 32.63
CA ASN A 675 11.81 1.74 31.62
C ASN A 675 10.37 1.49 31.15
N GLY A 676 9.38 2.14 31.74
CA GLY A 676 7.99 2.02 31.32
C GLY A 676 7.41 0.62 31.51
N VAL A 677 6.36 0.31 30.74
CA VAL A 677 5.68 -0.99 30.72
C VAL A 677 6.37 -1.97 29.77
N PHE A 678 6.89 -1.49 28.65
CA PHE A 678 7.50 -2.26 27.59
C PHE A 678 9.02 -2.07 27.58
N THR A 679 9.75 -3.18 27.64
CA THR A 679 11.22 -3.16 27.76
C THR A 679 11.94 -3.82 26.58
N PHE A 680 11.20 -4.11 25.50
CA PHE A 680 11.78 -4.70 24.29
C PHE A 680 12.64 -3.70 23.50
N ALA A 681 12.30 -2.42 23.63
CA ALA A 681 13.10 -1.29 23.17
C ALA A 681 13.66 -0.56 24.40
N ALA A 682 14.78 0.10 24.23
CA ALA A 682 15.46 0.73 25.35
C ALA A 682 14.91 2.14 25.58
N ALA A 683 14.71 2.52 26.85
CA ALA A 683 14.12 3.81 27.21
C ALA A 683 14.77 5.00 26.47
N GLY A 684 13.95 5.87 25.88
CA GLY A 684 14.41 7.03 25.11
C GLY A 684 14.71 6.75 23.63
N THR A 685 14.19 5.65 23.09
CA THR A 685 14.20 5.31 21.66
C THR A 685 12.80 5.44 21.05
N GLU A 686 12.69 5.54 19.72
CA GLU A 686 11.39 5.79 19.07
C GLU A 686 10.40 4.61 19.18
N GLN A 687 10.87 3.36 19.23
CA GLN A 687 9.97 2.21 19.43
C GLN A 687 9.44 2.15 20.86
N ASP A 688 10.29 2.47 21.84
CA ASP A 688 9.93 2.58 23.26
C ASP A 688 8.89 3.69 23.45
N ALA A 689 9.18 4.91 22.97
CA ALA A 689 8.26 6.04 23.01
C ALA A 689 6.90 5.70 22.36
N PHE A 690 6.91 5.06 21.20
CA PHE A 690 5.68 4.63 20.52
C PHE A 690 4.89 3.59 21.33
N ALA A 691 5.56 2.56 21.87
CA ALA A 691 4.91 1.51 22.63
C ALA A 691 4.27 2.05 23.92
N GLU A 692 4.99 2.90 24.67
CA GLU A 692 4.47 3.52 25.88
C GLU A 692 3.31 4.49 25.59
N TYR A 693 3.42 5.27 24.50
CA TYR A 693 2.35 6.16 24.07
C TYR A 693 1.09 5.39 23.68
N MET A 694 1.24 4.33 22.88
CA MET A 694 0.13 3.45 22.51
C MET A 694 -0.51 2.77 23.73
N ASN A 695 0.29 2.36 24.70
CA ASN A 695 -0.22 1.81 25.96
C ASN A 695 -1.02 2.84 26.76
N THR A 696 -0.54 4.08 26.79
CA THR A 696 -1.13 5.13 27.61
C THR A 696 -2.46 5.61 27.04
N PHE A 697 -2.50 5.86 25.73
CA PHE A 697 -3.66 6.52 25.11
C PHE A 697 -4.57 5.55 24.36
N TYR A 698 -4.03 4.44 23.87
CA TYR A 698 -4.72 3.58 22.90
C TYR A 698 -4.76 2.10 23.29
N ARG A 699 -4.54 1.77 24.57
CA ARG A 699 -4.65 0.39 25.06
C ARG A 699 -6.08 -0.12 25.10
N THR A 700 -7.03 0.75 25.44
CA THR A 700 -8.45 0.42 25.59
C THR A 700 -9.31 1.01 24.48
N THR A 701 -9.06 2.29 24.15
CA THR A 701 -9.75 2.99 23.05
C THR A 701 -8.84 2.99 21.83
N PRO A 702 -9.17 2.30 20.73
CA PRO A 702 -8.30 2.24 19.58
C PRO A 702 -8.06 3.62 18.95
N TYR A 703 -6.85 3.87 18.46
CA TYR A 703 -6.61 4.98 17.55
C TYR A 703 -7.54 4.85 16.33
N ASN A 704 -8.26 5.91 15.98
CA ASN A 704 -9.35 5.85 15.01
C ASN A 704 -9.29 6.96 13.95
N ILE A 705 -8.16 7.65 13.84
CA ILE A 705 -7.96 8.69 12.84
C ILE A 705 -7.45 8.02 11.55
N SER A 706 -8.34 7.89 10.57
CA SER A 706 -7.98 7.37 9.25
C SER A 706 -7.05 8.33 8.52
N ASP A 707 -6.27 7.79 7.58
CA ASP A 707 -5.47 8.61 6.66
C ASP A 707 -6.41 9.40 5.74
N ALA A 708 -6.75 10.62 6.15
CA ALA A 708 -7.63 11.52 5.42
C ALA A 708 -6.81 12.23 4.36
N GLY A 709 -6.43 11.53 3.28
CA GLY A 709 -5.51 12.05 2.26
C GLY A 709 -5.75 13.52 1.90
N PHE A 710 -4.69 14.34 1.85
CA PHE A 710 -4.63 15.80 1.59
C PHE A 710 -5.55 16.73 2.39
N ARG A 711 -6.60 16.23 3.05
CA ARG A 711 -7.74 17.03 3.51
C ARG A 711 -7.68 17.39 5.00
N ARG A 712 -6.74 16.83 5.79
CA ARG A 712 -6.51 17.21 7.20
C ARG A 712 -5.02 17.30 7.58
N ASP A 713 -4.15 17.47 6.59
CA ASP A 713 -2.71 17.44 6.82
C ASP A 713 -2.24 18.74 7.52
N PHE A 714 -1.64 18.61 8.70
CA PHE A 714 -0.77 19.60 9.32
C PHE A 714 0.44 19.99 8.41
N VAL A 715 0.79 19.18 7.40
CA VAL A 715 1.83 19.41 6.37
C VAL A 715 1.23 19.46 4.96
N ARG A 716 1.17 20.66 4.36
CA ARG A 716 0.36 20.90 3.14
C ARG A 716 1.16 21.26 1.90
N ASN A 717 1.11 20.44 0.84
CA ASN A 717 1.63 20.78 -0.50
C ASN A 717 0.64 21.67 -1.27
N ILE A 718 1.01 22.92 -1.58
CA ILE A 718 0.11 23.91 -2.19
C ILE A 718 0.00 23.83 -3.72
N ASN A 719 0.72 22.92 -4.39
CA ASN A 719 0.66 22.73 -5.86
C ASN A 719 -0.04 21.43 -6.29
N LEU A 720 -0.54 20.64 -5.34
CA LEU A 720 -1.49 19.56 -5.65
C LEU A 720 -2.93 20.10 -5.77
N THR A 721 -3.08 21.43 -5.76
CA THR A 721 -4.26 22.21 -6.17
C THR A 721 -4.32 22.31 -7.69
N ASP A 722 -5.37 21.78 -8.30
CA ASP A 722 -5.65 22.05 -9.71
C ASP A 722 -6.17 23.51 -9.82
N ASN A 723 -5.41 24.39 -10.46
CA ASN A 723 -5.47 25.87 -10.41
C ASN A 723 -6.69 26.55 -11.06
N ASN A 724 -7.84 25.88 -11.18
CA ASN A 724 -8.98 26.34 -11.98
C ASN A 724 -10.30 26.49 -11.20
N THR A 725 -10.27 26.43 -9.88
CA THR A 725 -11.37 26.87 -9.02
C THR A 725 -10.87 27.99 -8.11
N THR A 726 -11.71 28.96 -7.78
CA THR A 726 -11.30 30.11 -6.95
C THR A 726 -12.42 30.48 -6.00
N ARG A 727 -12.12 30.58 -4.71
CA ARG A 727 -13.05 31.10 -3.72
C ARG A 727 -13.15 32.61 -3.82
N ASN A 728 -14.38 33.13 -3.81
CA ASN A 728 -14.65 34.56 -3.76
C ASN A 728 -14.83 35.03 -2.31
N THR A 729 -14.68 36.34 -2.08
CA THR A 729 -14.79 36.95 -0.74
C THR A 729 -16.18 36.82 -0.11
N ASP A 730 -17.21 36.54 -0.91
CA ASP A 730 -18.57 36.30 -0.45
C ASP A 730 -18.88 34.82 -0.20
N ASN A 731 -17.88 33.93 -0.12
CA ASN A 731 -18.07 32.48 0.05
C ASN A 731 -18.80 31.77 -1.12
N SER A 732 -18.80 32.35 -2.32
CA SER A 732 -19.08 31.61 -3.57
C SER A 732 -17.79 31.02 -4.18
N LEU A 733 -17.92 30.05 -5.08
CA LEU A 733 -16.78 29.47 -5.81
C LEU A 733 -16.90 29.75 -7.32
N THR A 734 -15.88 30.35 -7.91
CA THR A 734 -15.76 30.51 -9.36
C THR A 734 -15.07 29.28 -9.95
N VAL A 735 -15.71 28.64 -10.93
CA VAL A 735 -15.13 27.51 -11.68
C VAL A 735 -14.63 28.00 -13.05
N SER A 736 -13.35 27.76 -13.33
CA SER A 736 -12.71 27.96 -14.62
C SER A 736 -12.59 26.63 -15.37
N GLY A 737 -12.83 26.63 -16.69
CA GLY A 737 -12.89 25.41 -17.48
C GLY A 737 -14.13 24.56 -17.21
N ASN A 738 -14.32 23.50 -18.00
CA ASN A 738 -15.31 22.46 -17.69
C ASN A 738 -14.82 21.61 -16.52
N ALA A 739 -15.62 21.50 -15.46
CA ALA A 739 -15.25 20.80 -14.24
C ALA A 739 -16.34 19.81 -13.81
N ASN A 740 -15.89 18.67 -13.28
CA ASN A 740 -16.70 17.85 -12.41
C ASN A 740 -16.27 18.14 -10.98
N LEU A 741 -17.23 18.25 -10.06
CA LEU A 741 -16.98 18.50 -8.65
C LEU A 741 -17.45 17.30 -7.84
N ARG A 742 -16.60 16.83 -6.93
CA ARG A 742 -16.92 15.83 -5.93
C ARG A 742 -17.14 16.49 -4.58
N PHE A 743 -18.30 16.21 -4.00
CA PHE A 743 -18.74 16.64 -2.69
C PHE A 743 -18.63 15.47 -1.71
N THR A 744 -17.96 15.65 -0.59
CA THR A 744 -17.77 14.62 0.44
C THR A 744 -18.25 15.13 1.78
N LEU A 745 -19.15 14.39 2.41
CA LEU A 745 -19.59 14.73 3.76
C LEU A 745 -18.45 14.44 4.75
N SER A 746 -17.99 15.48 5.45
CA SER A 746 -16.77 15.43 6.28
C SER A 746 -17.04 15.67 7.78
N GLY A 747 -18.27 16.07 8.12
CA GLY A 747 -18.74 16.20 9.50
C GLY A 747 -20.23 16.51 9.57
N VAL A 748 -20.93 15.90 10.52
CA VAL A 748 -22.32 16.19 10.87
C VAL A 748 -22.43 16.25 12.38
N ASN A 749 -22.95 17.35 12.90
CA ASN A 749 -23.22 17.61 14.29
C ASN A 749 -24.49 18.47 14.39
N THR A 750 -25.59 17.95 13.83
CA THR A 750 -26.93 18.53 13.86
C THR A 750 -27.93 17.51 14.39
N THR A 751 -28.98 17.98 15.05
CA THR A 751 -30.07 17.10 15.54
C THR A 751 -31.19 16.90 14.51
N GLY A 752 -31.15 17.59 13.37
CA GLY A 752 -32.10 17.41 12.29
C GLY A 752 -31.43 17.21 10.93
N VAL A 753 -32.22 16.77 9.96
CA VAL A 753 -31.76 16.35 8.63
C VAL A 753 -31.78 17.52 7.66
N ASN A 754 -30.59 17.96 7.26
CA ASN A 754 -30.39 19.13 6.42
C ASN A 754 -30.05 18.71 5.00
N GLU A 755 -30.66 19.36 4.01
CA GLU A 755 -30.34 19.13 2.60
C GLU A 755 -29.42 20.22 2.07
N ILE A 756 -28.37 19.81 1.36
CA ILE A 756 -27.37 20.70 0.77
C ILE A 756 -27.53 20.67 -0.73
N GLY A 757 -27.39 21.82 -1.37
CA GLY A 757 -27.30 21.90 -2.82
C GLY A 757 -26.41 23.03 -3.32
N VAL A 758 -26.24 23.08 -4.63
CA VAL A 758 -25.41 24.06 -5.34
C VAL A 758 -26.14 24.57 -6.58
N PHE A 759 -26.00 25.87 -6.88
CA PHE A 759 -26.49 26.48 -8.12
C PHE A 759 -25.51 27.51 -8.66
N ALA A 760 -25.62 27.77 -9.97
CA ALA A 760 -24.88 28.85 -10.62
C ALA A 760 -25.70 30.15 -10.62
N VAL A 761 -25.05 31.26 -10.29
CA VAL A 761 -25.62 32.62 -10.39
C VAL A 761 -25.32 33.25 -11.75
N ASP A 762 -26.10 34.26 -12.12
CA ASP A 762 -25.99 34.95 -13.41
C ASP A 762 -24.81 35.95 -13.44
N ASP A 763 -24.43 36.51 -12.27
CA ASP A 763 -23.45 37.58 -12.16
C ASP A 763 -22.74 37.62 -10.78
N GLU A 764 -21.83 38.60 -10.61
CA GLU A 764 -21.10 38.85 -9.36
C GLU A 764 -21.99 39.39 -8.23
N GLN A 765 -23.20 39.85 -8.54
CA GLN A 765 -24.20 40.28 -7.57
C GLN A 765 -25.06 39.10 -7.08
N ASN A 766 -24.71 37.87 -7.49
CA ASN A 766 -25.40 36.64 -7.17
C ASN A 766 -26.86 36.65 -7.64
N THR A 767 -27.19 37.28 -8.77
CA THR A 767 -28.57 37.28 -9.27
C THR A 767 -28.97 35.94 -9.87
N VAL A 768 -30.27 35.64 -9.83
CA VAL A 768 -30.88 34.46 -10.46
C VAL A 768 -32.13 34.90 -11.21
N ASN A 769 -32.14 34.73 -12.53
CA ASN A 769 -33.19 35.22 -13.42
C ASN A 769 -33.45 36.74 -13.24
N GLY A 770 -32.41 37.52 -12.97
CA GLY A 770 -32.49 38.96 -12.70
C GLY A 770 -33.04 39.34 -11.32
N LEU A 771 -33.31 38.37 -10.44
CA LEU A 771 -33.66 38.61 -9.03
C LEU A 771 -32.41 38.70 -8.18
N THR A 772 -32.32 39.69 -7.30
CA THR A 772 -31.22 39.84 -6.34
C THR A 772 -31.48 39.05 -5.06
N PRO A 773 -30.45 38.56 -4.36
CA PRO A 773 -30.62 37.91 -3.05
C PRO A 773 -31.46 38.78 -2.09
N GLY A 774 -32.47 38.16 -1.47
CA GLY A 774 -33.38 38.83 -0.52
C GLY A 774 -34.63 39.47 -1.14
N SER A 775 -34.76 39.49 -2.48
CA SER A 775 -36.01 39.89 -3.14
C SER A 775 -37.06 38.79 -3.11
N ASP A 776 -38.34 39.17 -3.16
CA ASP A 776 -39.46 38.22 -3.24
C ASP A 776 -39.28 37.30 -4.47
N GLY A 777 -39.33 35.98 -4.24
CA GLY A 777 -39.17 34.98 -5.28
C GLY A 777 -37.73 34.54 -5.58
N TYR A 778 -36.70 35.16 -4.98
CA TYR A 778 -35.31 34.74 -5.17
C TYR A 778 -35.06 33.30 -4.69
N ILE A 779 -35.60 32.92 -3.53
CA ILE A 779 -35.43 31.56 -2.98
C ILE A 779 -35.98 30.52 -3.97
N GLN A 780 -37.21 30.70 -4.46
CA GLN A 780 -37.80 29.83 -5.47
C GLN A 780 -36.94 29.77 -6.73
N ALA A 781 -36.50 30.92 -7.27
CA ALA A 781 -35.67 30.93 -8.47
C ALA A 781 -34.32 30.21 -8.28
N ALA A 782 -33.67 30.41 -7.13
CA ALA A 782 -32.40 29.77 -6.79
C ALA A 782 -32.54 28.26 -6.61
N LEU A 783 -33.54 27.81 -5.86
CA LEU A 783 -33.82 26.40 -5.63
C LEU A 783 -34.28 25.66 -6.89
N SER A 784 -35.06 26.30 -7.77
CA SER A 784 -35.42 25.72 -9.07
C SER A 784 -34.22 25.53 -10.00
N ARG A 785 -33.14 26.29 -9.79
CA ARG A 785 -31.85 26.13 -10.50
C ARG A 785 -30.88 25.22 -9.72
N GLY A 786 -31.21 24.90 -8.48
CA GLY A 786 -30.42 24.09 -7.56
C GLY A 786 -30.23 22.67 -8.07
N ARG A 787 -29.03 22.15 -7.84
CA ARG A 787 -28.73 20.73 -7.89
C ARG A 787 -28.51 20.28 -6.46
N VAL A 788 -29.35 19.37 -5.97
CA VAL A 788 -29.16 18.78 -4.64
C VAL A 788 -27.86 17.99 -4.65
N VAL A 789 -27.08 18.13 -3.58
CA VAL A 789 -25.85 17.38 -3.32
C VAL A 789 -26.21 16.16 -2.48
N PHE A 790 -26.65 16.31 -1.24
CA PHE A 790 -27.25 15.23 -0.45
C PHE A 790 -27.93 15.80 0.80
N SER A 791 -28.75 14.98 1.44
CA SER A 791 -29.21 15.17 2.81
C SER A 791 -28.21 14.56 3.81
N ALA A 792 -27.97 15.25 4.91
CA ALA A 792 -27.08 14.79 5.98
C ALA A 792 -27.87 14.37 7.21
N ILE A 793 -27.64 13.14 7.66
CA ILE A 793 -28.24 12.54 8.87
C ILE A 793 -27.16 12.37 9.96
N SER A 794 -27.55 12.38 11.23
CA SER A 794 -26.64 12.29 12.38
C SER A 794 -26.78 11.01 13.19
N ASN A 795 -27.94 10.36 13.17
CA ASN A 795 -28.19 9.07 13.82
C ASN A 795 -27.99 7.94 12.79
N ASN A 796 -26.77 7.40 12.67
CA ASN A 796 -26.46 6.39 11.66
C ASN A 796 -26.75 4.95 12.17
N PRO A 797 -27.35 4.07 11.36
CA PRO A 797 -27.51 2.65 11.70
C PRO A 797 -26.15 1.95 11.79
N GLN A 798 -26.08 0.84 12.55
CA GLN A 798 -24.90 -0.03 12.53
C GLN A 798 -24.53 -0.45 11.10
N GLY A 799 -23.23 -0.44 10.78
CA GLY A 799 -22.72 -0.77 9.45
C GLY A 799 -22.74 0.39 8.44
N TYR A 800 -23.33 1.54 8.76
CA TYR A 800 -23.33 2.74 7.93
C TYR A 800 -22.45 3.86 8.52
N GLY A 801 -21.35 4.19 7.83
CA GLY A 801 -20.40 5.23 8.25
C GLY A 801 -20.35 6.44 7.32
N ILE A 802 -20.11 7.63 7.89
CA ILE A 802 -20.03 8.90 7.14
C ILE A 802 -18.85 8.99 6.16
N GLY A 803 -17.79 8.20 6.36
CA GLY A 803 -16.59 8.20 5.51
C GLY A 803 -16.81 7.70 4.07
N GLN A 804 -18.02 7.22 3.75
CA GLN A 804 -18.38 6.68 2.44
C GLN A 804 -19.40 7.54 1.68
N ILE A 805 -19.77 8.71 2.21
CA ILE A 805 -20.78 9.58 1.60
C ILE A 805 -20.10 10.60 0.68
N SER A 806 -20.28 10.41 -0.62
CA SER A 806 -19.88 11.40 -1.61
C SER A 806 -20.85 11.49 -2.77
N ARG A 807 -20.77 12.62 -3.47
CA ARG A 807 -21.50 12.86 -4.69
C ARG A 807 -20.65 13.54 -5.74
N THR A 808 -20.70 13.06 -6.97
CA THR A 808 -20.06 13.70 -8.12
C THR A 808 -21.10 14.40 -8.99
N LEU A 809 -20.91 15.70 -9.24
CA LEU A 809 -21.73 16.50 -10.15
C LEU A 809 -20.87 16.97 -11.32
N SER A 810 -21.31 16.67 -12.55
CA SER A 810 -20.62 17.09 -13.78
C SER A 810 -21.25 18.33 -14.41
N GLY A 811 -20.55 18.97 -15.36
CA GLY A 811 -21.16 19.98 -16.23
C GLY A 811 -21.13 21.42 -15.71
N PHE A 812 -20.25 21.74 -14.76
CA PHE A 812 -19.96 23.15 -14.43
C PHE A 812 -19.03 23.73 -15.51
N SER A 813 -19.41 24.85 -16.14
CA SER A 813 -18.73 25.42 -17.33
C SER A 813 -18.03 26.75 -17.06
N ASN A 814 -17.26 27.24 -18.05
CA ASN A 814 -16.42 28.46 -17.99
C ASN A 814 -17.10 29.64 -17.29
N SER A 815 -16.52 30.04 -16.15
CA SER A 815 -16.88 31.20 -15.33
C SER A 815 -18.18 31.07 -14.52
N SER A 816 -18.71 29.86 -14.32
CA SER A 816 -19.81 29.65 -13.38
C SER A 816 -19.39 30.02 -11.96
N ARG A 817 -20.07 31.01 -11.38
CA ARG A 817 -19.99 31.34 -9.95
C ARG A 817 -21.03 30.50 -9.22
N LEU A 818 -20.57 29.64 -8.33
CA LEU A 818 -21.39 28.67 -7.60
C LEU A 818 -21.69 29.17 -6.20
N VAL A 819 -22.98 29.10 -5.85
CA VAL A 819 -23.48 29.40 -4.50
C VAL A 819 -24.04 28.11 -3.91
N PHE A 820 -23.72 27.86 -2.65
CA PHE A 820 -24.23 26.71 -1.91
C PHE A 820 -25.42 27.12 -1.07
N TYR A 821 -26.36 26.19 -0.92
CA TYR A 821 -27.50 26.37 -0.04
C TYR A 821 -27.69 25.18 0.89
N LEU A 822 -28.29 25.45 2.04
CA LEU A 822 -28.74 24.49 3.03
C LEU A 822 -30.22 24.73 3.29
N VAL A 823 -31.05 23.70 3.10
CA VAL A 823 -32.44 23.69 3.53
C VAL A 823 -32.50 22.98 4.88
N GLN A 824 -32.84 23.73 5.93
CA GLN A 824 -32.80 23.20 7.29
C GLN A 824 -34.04 22.36 7.57
N ASN A 825 -33.85 21.13 8.05
CA ASN A 825 -34.91 20.20 8.44
C ASN A 825 -36.01 20.03 7.36
N SER A 826 -35.64 20.13 6.08
CA SER A 826 -36.57 20.08 4.95
C SER A 826 -35.84 19.70 3.65
N THR A 827 -36.55 19.74 2.51
CA THR A 827 -36.00 19.52 1.17
C THR A 827 -36.17 20.74 0.27
N THR A 828 -35.37 20.80 -0.78
CA THR A 828 -35.56 21.68 -1.93
C THR A 828 -36.98 21.54 -2.49
N ASP A 829 -37.46 20.30 -2.65
CA ASP A 829 -38.78 19.99 -3.19
C ASP A 829 -39.92 20.51 -2.32
N ALA A 830 -39.79 20.43 -0.99
CA ALA A 830 -40.79 20.96 -0.07
C ALA A 830 -40.93 22.49 -0.23
N VAL A 831 -39.81 23.21 -0.37
CA VAL A 831 -39.82 24.67 -0.55
C VAL A 831 -40.39 25.05 -1.91
N LEU A 832 -40.05 24.31 -2.97
CA LEU A 832 -40.61 24.51 -4.32
C LEU A 832 -42.11 24.23 -4.37
N ALA A 833 -42.59 23.24 -3.60
CA ALA A 833 -44.02 22.95 -3.40
C ALA A 833 -44.74 23.98 -2.49
N GLY A 834 -44.05 25.03 -2.02
CA GLY A 834 -44.64 26.12 -1.24
C GLY A 834 -44.69 25.87 0.27
N LYS A 835 -44.02 24.83 0.79
CA LYS A 835 -43.86 24.64 2.25
C LYS A 835 -42.83 25.63 2.80
N GLN A 836 -43.05 26.11 4.01
CA GLN A 836 -42.11 27.02 4.68
C GLN A 836 -40.94 26.24 5.29
N ALA A 837 -39.71 26.61 4.95
CA ALA A 837 -38.48 26.12 5.57
C ALA A 837 -37.41 27.22 5.61
N ASN A 838 -36.44 27.09 6.52
CA ASN A 838 -35.30 27.99 6.56
C ASN A 838 -34.30 27.60 5.47
N VAL A 839 -33.96 28.54 4.60
CA VAL A 839 -32.97 28.35 3.53
C VAL A 839 -31.78 29.26 3.79
N PHE A 840 -30.60 28.67 3.93
CA PHE A 840 -29.35 29.37 4.14
C PHE A 840 -28.52 29.33 2.88
N PHE A 841 -28.05 30.48 2.41
CA PHE A 841 -27.09 30.55 1.30
C PHE A 841 -25.70 30.89 1.84
N SER A 842 -24.65 30.36 1.20
CA SER A 842 -23.26 30.62 1.59
C SER A 842 -22.88 32.09 1.52
N THR A 843 -23.56 32.88 0.67
CA THR A 843 -23.20 34.26 0.36
C THR A 843 -23.89 35.35 1.18
N VAL A 844 -25.03 35.08 1.82
CA VAL A 844 -25.85 36.15 2.43
C VAL A 844 -26.12 35.99 3.93
N ASN A 845 -26.05 34.79 4.49
CA ASN A 845 -26.69 34.56 5.80
C ASN A 845 -25.71 34.44 7.00
N THR A 846 -24.40 34.68 6.81
CA THR A 846 -23.32 34.41 7.80
C THR A 846 -23.34 33.00 8.41
N ALA A 847 -24.19 32.11 7.89
CA ALA A 847 -24.45 30.77 8.40
C ALA A 847 -23.52 29.71 7.79
N ALA A 848 -22.76 30.09 6.76
CA ALA A 848 -21.74 29.26 6.14
C ALA A 848 -20.38 29.97 6.16
N GLN A 849 -19.34 29.17 6.29
CA GLN A 849 -17.95 29.53 6.07
C GLN A 849 -17.41 28.61 4.97
N VAL A 850 -16.78 29.20 3.95
CA VAL A 850 -16.04 28.41 2.95
C VAL A 850 -14.56 28.56 3.26
N ASN A 851 -13.86 27.46 3.50
CA ASN A 851 -12.43 27.43 3.78
C ASN A 851 -11.67 26.85 2.58
N ASP A 852 -10.51 27.43 2.28
CA ASP A 852 -9.64 26.96 1.19
C ASP A 852 -8.76 25.78 1.67
N LEU A 853 -9.02 24.58 1.14
CA LEU A 853 -8.23 23.37 1.40
C LEU A 853 -7.26 23.08 0.23
N ALA A 854 -6.26 22.22 0.40
CA ALA A 854 -5.30 21.93 -0.68
C ALA A 854 -5.98 21.04 -1.74
N GLY A 855 -6.40 21.65 -2.85
CA GLY A 855 -7.06 20.98 -3.97
C GLY A 855 -8.57 20.83 -3.81
N SER A 856 -9.12 21.37 -2.72
CA SER A 856 -10.55 21.34 -2.42
C SER A 856 -10.98 22.58 -1.63
N TYR A 857 -12.27 22.70 -1.37
CA TYR A 857 -12.86 23.69 -0.48
C TYR A 857 -13.64 22.97 0.59
N GLU A 858 -13.73 23.55 1.77
CA GLU A 858 -14.63 23.10 2.80
C GLU A 858 -15.79 24.08 2.90
N ILE A 859 -17.02 23.60 2.90
CA ILE A 859 -18.21 24.39 3.20
C ILE A 859 -18.70 23.92 4.56
N ALA A 860 -18.57 24.79 5.55
CA ALA A 860 -18.92 24.50 6.92
C ALA A 860 -20.10 25.39 7.34
N TRP A 861 -21.16 24.78 7.87
CA TRP A 861 -22.38 25.47 8.29
C TRP A 861 -22.52 25.52 9.81
N ARG A 862 -23.25 26.54 10.29
CA ARG A 862 -23.67 26.69 11.69
C ARG A 862 -25.19 26.87 11.79
N GLU A 863 -25.79 26.32 12.85
CA GLU A 863 -27.25 26.33 13.04
C GLU A 863 -27.79 27.59 13.76
N GLN A 864 -27.00 28.17 14.67
CA GLN A 864 -27.39 29.35 15.46
C GLN A 864 -26.35 30.47 15.33
N GLN A 865 -26.81 31.73 15.16
CA GLN A 865 -25.93 32.91 15.03
C GLN A 865 -25.01 33.13 16.26
N ASN A 866 -25.37 32.55 17.41
CA ASN A 866 -24.67 32.70 18.70
C ASN A 866 -23.54 31.67 18.88
N ASN A 867 -23.48 30.63 18.05
CA ASN A 867 -22.37 29.67 18.03
C ASN A 867 -21.26 30.20 17.10
N GLN A 868 -20.02 30.23 17.60
CA GLN A 868 -18.87 30.69 16.82
C GLN A 868 -18.21 29.58 15.98
N ALA A 869 -18.54 28.31 16.22
CA ALA A 869 -17.98 27.19 15.47
C ALA A 869 -18.83 26.84 14.23
N PHE A 870 -18.19 26.77 13.06
CA PHE A 870 -18.78 26.24 11.83
C PHE A 870 -18.45 24.74 11.74
N ASN A 871 -19.16 23.91 12.50
CA ASN A 871 -18.90 22.46 12.54
C ASN A 871 -20.18 21.61 12.60
N ASN A 872 -21.36 22.23 12.45
CA ASN A 872 -22.63 21.52 12.46
C ASN A 872 -22.79 20.66 11.20
N LEU A 873 -22.35 21.15 10.05
CA LEU A 873 -22.35 20.38 8.81
C LEU A 873 -21.17 20.80 7.96
N VAL A 874 -20.30 19.86 7.61
CA VAL A 874 -19.03 20.13 6.92
C VAL A 874 -18.97 19.29 5.66
N VAL A 875 -18.83 19.95 4.50
CA VAL A 875 -18.75 19.32 3.19
C VAL A 875 -17.47 19.75 2.50
N ALA A 876 -16.65 18.79 2.09
CA ALA A 876 -15.50 19.05 1.25
C ALA A 876 -15.89 18.98 -0.23
N VAL A 877 -15.38 19.91 -1.05
CA VAL A 877 -15.67 20.07 -2.47
C VAL A 877 -14.35 20.08 -3.23
N GLU A 878 -14.11 19.10 -4.09
CA GLU A 878 -12.91 19.06 -4.94
C GLU A 878 -13.28 18.96 -6.41
N ARG A 879 -12.36 19.38 -7.27
CA ARG A 879 -12.44 19.01 -8.69
C ARG A 879 -12.06 17.54 -8.83
N THR A 880 -12.74 16.83 -9.72
CA THR A 880 -12.44 15.43 -10.01
C THR A 880 -12.41 15.19 -11.52
N THR A 881 -11.59 14.22 -11.95
CA THR A 881 -11.63 13.68 -13.32
C THR A 881 -12.70 12.58 -13.45
N GLN A 882 -13.23 12.10 -12.32
CA GLN A 882 -14.31 11.13 -12.27
C GLN A 882 -15.56 11.72 -12.91
N THR A 883 -16.17 10.97 -13.82
CA THR A 883 -17.49 11.30 -14.37
C THR A 883 -18.59 10.98 -13.37
N GLU A 884 -19.82 11.44 -13.61
CA GLU A 884 -20.99 11.02 -12.83
C GLU A 884 -21.04 9.48 -12.73
N ILE A 885 -21.27 9.00 -11.51
CA ILE A 885 -21.40 7.57 -11.21
C ILE A 885 -22.58 7.00 -11.99
N LEU A 886 -22.44 5.73 -12.41
CA LEU A 886 -23.49 5.05 -13.13
C LEU A 886 -24.83 5.13 -12.37
N GLY A 887 -25.90 5.52 -13.05
CA GLY A 887 -27.25 5.63 -12.48
C GLY A 887 -27.62 6.99 -11.89
N THR A 888 -26.68 7.92 -11.68
CA THR A 888 -26.95 9.14 -10.89
C THR A 888 -27.44 10.34 -11.70
N ARG A 889 -27.60 10.22 -13.03
CA ARG A 889 -27.91 11.34 -13.94
C ARG A 889 -29.15 12.15 -13.56
N LEU A 890 -30.20 11.51 -13.03
CA LEU A 890 -31.41 12.20 -12.59
C LEU A 890 -31.36 12.64 -11.14
N GLN A 891 -30.47 12.06 -10.33
CA GLN A 891 -30.46 12.26 -8.89
C GLN A 891 -30.35 13.73 -8.53
N GLY A 892 -31.00 14.13 -7.44
CA GLY A 892 -30.95 15.49 -6.90
C GLY A 892 -31.58 16.58 -7.77
N GLN A 893 -32.39 16.20 -8.76
CA GLN A 893 -33.38 17.07 -9.39
C GLN A 893 -34.74 16.89 -8.68
N GLU A 894 -35.72 17.76 -8.98
CA GLU A 894 -37.03 17.76 -8.30
C GLU A 894 -37.76 16.40 -8.37
N GLN A 895 -37.95 15.78 -7.20
CA GLN A 895 -38.55 14.45 -6.99
C GLN A 895 -37.85 13.35 -7.80
N LYS A 896 -36.51 13.36 -7.83
CA LYS A 896 -35.68 12.46 -8.66
C LYS A 896 -34.68 11.61 -7.89
N GLU A 897 -35.08 10.97 -6.80
CA GLU A 897 -34.32 9.92 -6.13
C GLU A 897 -34.39 8.61 -6.96
N LEU A 898 -33.86 8.66 -8.19
CA LEU A 898 -34.02 7.65 -9.22
C LEU A 898 -32.67 7.14 -9.73
N ILE A 899 -32.65 5.89 -10.18
CA ILE A 899 -31.51 5.30 -10.91
C ILE A 899 -31.82 5.38 -12.41
N ASP A 900 -31.02 6.14 -13.17
CA ASP A 900 -31.21 6.34 -14.61
C ASP A 900 -30.22 5.53 -15.44
N LEU A 901 -30.70 4.46 -16.07
CA LEU A 901 -29.93 3.55 -16.94
C LEU A 901 -30.32 3.70 -18.42
N ARG A 902 -31.05 4.76 -18.80
CA ARG A 902 -31.55 4.93 -20.17
C ARG A 902 -30.44 4.95 -21.23
N GLY A 903 -29.24 5.40 -20.87
CA GLY A 903 -28.07 5.46 -21.77
C GLY A 903 -27.45 4.09 -22.11
N LEU A 904 -27.95 3.00 -21.52
CA LEU A 904 -27.34 1.67 -21.59
C LEU A 904 -28.28 0.63 -22.22
N THR A 905 -29.08 1.05 -23.19
CA THR A 905 -30.04 0.17 -23.87
C THR A 905 -29.37 -1.11 -24.39
N GLY A 906 -29.90 -2.27 -24.00
CA GLY A 906 -29.38 -3.59 -24.43
C GLY A 906 -28.24 -4.15 -23.58
N GLN A 907 -27.79 -3.45 -22.54
CA GLN A 907 -26.78 -3.94 -21.59
C GLN A 907 -27.43 -4.51 -20.32
N GLN A 908 -26.73 -5.43 -19.65
CA GLN A 908 -27.08 -5.93 -18.31
C GLN A 908 -26.21 -5.23 -17.28
N ILE A 909 -26.83 -4.79 -16.19
CA ILE A 909 -26.17 -4.02 -15.14
C ILE A 909 -26.23 -4.82 -13.85
N GLY A 910 -25.09 -5.20 -13.31
CA GLY A 910 -25.00 -5.76 -11.97
C GLY A 910 -25.32 -4.70 -10.94
N ALA A 911 -26.15 -5.06 -9.96
CA ALA A 911 -26.54 -4.18 -8.88
C ALA A 911 -26.36 -4.90 -7.55
N GLU A 912 -25.43 -4.41 -6.72
CA GLU A 912 -25.30 -4.81 -5.32
C GLU A 912 -26.01 -3.79 -4.44
N PHE A 913 -27.02 -4.24 -3.68
CA PHE A 913 -27.77 -3.47 -2.70
C PHE A 913 -27.23 -3.76 -1.31
N ILE A 914 -26.70 -2.74 -0.64
CA ILE A 914 -26.26 -2.80 0.76
C ILE A 914 -27.30 -2.08 1.61
N VAL A 915 -27.94 -2.83 2.50
CA VAL A 915 -29.09 -2.39 3.30
C VAL A 915 -28.68 -2.30 4.76
N ASN A 916 -28.91 -1.16 5.39
CA ASN A 916 -28.76 -0.94 6.83
C ASN A 916 -30.10 -0.46 7.39
N ARG A 917 -30.45 -0.83 8.61
CA ARG A 917 -31.77 -0.53 9.18
C ARG A 917 -31.69 -0.10 10.64
N GLU A 918 -32.36 1.00 10.98
CA GLU A 918 -32.61 1.43 12.36
C GLU A 918 -34.08 1.78 12.54
N ALA A 919 -34.95 0.78 12.71
CA ALA A 919 -36.38 1.05 12.79
C ALA A 919 -37.09 0.06 13.72
N ALA A 920 -38.15 0.50 14.38
CA ALA A 920 -39.05 -0.40 15.10
C ALA A 920 -39.91 -1.25 14.14
N PHE A 921 -40.30 -0.71 12.97
CA PHE A 921 -41.13 -1.41 12.00
C PHE A 921 -40.33 -2.33 11.07
N ASN A 922 -40.94 -3.46 10.70
CA ASN A 922 -40.33 -4.39 9.76
C ASN A 922 -40.57 -3.92 8.33
N ASN A 923 -39.67 -3.06 7.86
CA ASN A 923 -39.77 -2.43 6.55
C ASN A 923 -39.22 -3.34 5.45
N THR A 924 -39.80 -3.21 4.26
CA THR A 924 -39.27 -3.81 3.03
C THR A 924 -39.07 -2.73 1.99
N VAL A 925 -37.86 -2.61 1.45
CA VAL A 925 -37.55 -1.70 0.34
C VAL A 925 -37.50 -2.49 -0.97
N GLY A 926 -37.92 -1.87 -2.07
CA GLY A 926 -37.75 -2.43 -3.40
C GLY A 926 -37.60 -1.37 -4.48
N PHE A 927 -37.28 -1.81 -5.70
CA PHE A 927 -37.11 -0.95 -6.86
C PHE A 927 -38.06 -1.40 -7.99
N TYR A 928 -38.63 -0.45 -8.73
CA TYR A 928 -39.51 -0.72 -9.87
C TYR A 928 -39.16 0.18 -11.04
N ARG A 929 -39.45 -0.30 -12.25
CA ARG A 929 -39.15 0.45 -13.47
C ARG A 929 -40.25 1.46 -13.76
N VAL A 930 -39.86 2.67 -14.14
CA VAL A 930 -40.75 3.73 -14.62
C VAL A 930 -40.42 4.09 -16.06
N VAL A 931 -41.44 4.53 -16.81
CA VAL A 931 -41.36 4.90 -18.23
C VAL A 931 -40.56 6.19 -18.40
N ASP A 932 -40.77 7.14 -17.49
CA ASP A 932 -40.14 8.45 -17.51
C ASP A 932 -39.78 8.94 -16.11
N ALA A 933 -39.14 10.11 -16.05
CA ALA A 933 -38.72 10.73 -14.80
C ALA A 933 -39.91 11.20 -13.92
N ASN A 934 -41.14 11.21 -14.44
CA ASN A 934 -42.35 11.59 -13.71
C ASN A 934 -43.01 10.40 -13.00
N GLY A 935 -42.42 9.20 -13.08
CA GLY A 935 -42.88 8.03 -12.34
C GLY A 935 -43.99 7.24 -13.00
N GLY A 936 -44.32 7.51 -14.27
CA GLY A 936 -45.34 6.71 -14.98
C GLY A 936 -44.98 5.22 -15.06
N ILE A 937 -45.94 4.34 -14.80
CA ILE A 937 -45.76 2.88 -14.88
C ILE A 937 -46.48 2.34 -16.11
N ASP A 938 -45.75 1.62 -16.96
CA ASP A 938 -46.28 0.86 -18.09
C ASP A 938 -46.56 -0.58 -17.65
N ILE A 939 -47.84 -0.94 -17.61
CA ILE A 939 -48.31 -2.25 -17.15
C ILE A 939 -48.43 -3.21 -18.34
N ASN A 940 -48.60 -2.68 -19.56
CA ASN A 940 -48.93 -3.46 -20.74
C ASN A 940 -47.71 -3.71 -21.67
N GLY A 941 -46.60 -2.99 -21.46
CA GLY A 941 -45.34 -3.11 -22.19
C GLY A 941 -45.28 -2.33 -23.52
N ASP A 942 -46.18 -1.38 -23.77
CA ASP A 942 -46.22 -0.57 -25.00
C ASP A 942 -45.29 0.66 -24.99
N GLY A 943 -44.62 0.92 -23.87
CA GLY A 943 -43.73 2.06 -23.66
C GLY A 943 -44.43 3.35 -23.23
N THR A 944 -45.73 3.31 -22.94
CA THR A 944 -46.56 4.43 -22.48
C THR A 944 -46.98 4.21 -21.03
N ALA A 945 -47.04 5.29 -20.23
CA ALA A 945 -47.51 5.19 -18.86
C ALA A 945 -49.02 4.92 -18.80
N ASP A 946 -49.41 3.79 -18.19
CA ASP A 946 -50.81 3.42 -17.92
C ASP A 946 -51.31 3.99 -16.58
N VAL A 947 -50.41 4.07 -15.59
CA VAL A 947 -50.72 4.55 -14.23
C VAL A 947 -49.71 5.60 -13.80
N LEU A 948 -50.20 6.75 -13.36
CA LEU A 948 -49.40 7.90 -12.95
C LEU A 948 -49.38 8.05 -11.41
N PRO A 949 -48.32 8.64 -10.82
CA PRO A 949 -48.29 8.95 -9.39
C PRO A 949 -49.56 9.68 -8.93
N GLY A 950 -50.12 9.22 -7.81
CA GLY A 950 -51.35 9.76 -7.22
C GLY A 950 -52.66 9.20 -7.78
N GLN A 951 -52.61 8.37 -8.83
CA GLN A 951 -53.78 7.62 -9.28
C GLN A 951 -54.05 6.40 -8.39
N ASN A 952 -55.32 6.04 -8.26
CA ASN A 952 -55.72 4.83 -7.51
C ASN A 952 -55.10 3.59 -8.16
N GLY A 953 -54.46 2.73 -7.36
CA GLY A 953 -53.77 1.54 -7.85
C GLY A 953 -52.27 1.72 -8.14
N TYR A 954 -51.71 2.94 -8.02
CA TYR A 954 -50.29 3.20 -8.27
C TYR A 954 -49.37 2.34 -7.40
N ALA A 955 -49.62 2.26 -6.09
CA ALA A 955 -48.80 1.46 -5.18
C ALA A 955 -48.83 -0.03 -5.52
N GLN A 956 -49.99 -0.57 -5.90
CA GLN A 956 -50.13 -1.96 -6.33
C GLN A 956 -49.43 -2.21 -7.67
N ALA A 957 -49.48 -1.24 -8.61
CA ALA A 957 -48.78 -1.33 -9.88
C ALA A 957 -47.26 -1.33 -9.68
N ALA A 958 -46.73 -0.43 -8.84
CA ALA A 958 -45.30 -0.34 -8.52
C ALA A 958 -44.78 -1.62 -7.85
N VAL A 959 -45.48 -2.11 -6.80
CA VAL A 959 -45.07 -3.33 -6.09
C VAL A 959 -45.22 -4.59 -6.95
N ARG A 960 -46.19 -4.62 -7.88
CA ARG A 960 -46.34 -5.72 -8.85
C ARG A 960 -45.23 -5.70 -9.90
N GLY A 961 -44.84 -4.52 -10.37
CA GLY A 961 -43.79 -4.31 -11.37
C GLY A 961 -42.37 -4.16 -10.81
N ARG A 962 -42.17 -4.45 -9.51
CA ARG A 962 -40.85 -4.39 -8.88
C ARG A 962 -39.88 -5.39 -9.51
N VAL A 963 -38.59 -5.09 -9.41
CA VAL A 963 -37.51 -6.01 -9.79
C VAL A 963 -37.57 -7.22 -8.86
N SER A 964 -37.69 -8.42 -9.45
CA SER A 964 -37.65 -9.66 -8.66
C SER A 964 -36.30 -9.79 -7.96
N GLY A 965 -36.30 -10.05 -6.65
CA GLY A 965 -35.08 -10.16 -5.86
C GLY A 965 -34.68 -8.89 -5.10
N THR A 966 -35.30 -7.74 -5.40
CA THR A 966 -35.15 -6.52 -4.59
C THR A 966 -36.17 -6.46 -3.46
N ASP A 967 -36.40 -7.57 -2.75
CA ASP A 967 -37.27 -7.62 -1.56
C ASP A 967 -36.40 -7.34 -0.32
N LEU A 968 -35.84 -6.13 -0.28
CA LEU A 968 -34.75 -5.74 0.60
C LEU A 968 -35.24 -5.55 2.04
N ALA A 969 -34.92 -6.50 2.91
CA ALA A 969 -35.30 -6.48 4.31
C ALA A 969 -34.20 -7.05 5.22
N VAL A 970 -34.02 -6.44 6.38
CA VAL A 970 -33.06 -6.89 7.40
C VAL A 970 -33.62 -6.64 8.80
N ALA A 971 -33.11 -7.36 9.80
CA ALA A 971 -33.46 -7.13 11.20
C ALA A 971 -33.04 -5.71 11.66
N ASN A 972 -33.68 -5.20 12.72
CA ASN A 972 -33.33 -3.90 13.28
C ASN A 972 -31.85 -3.89 13.70
N GLN A 973 -31.13 -2.80 13.44
CA GLN A 973 -29.68 -2.64 13.61
C GLN A 973 -28.84 -3.63 12.77
N GLY A 974 -29.45 -4.28 11.78
CA GLY A 974 -28.77 -5.25 10.92
C GLY A 974 -28.30 -4.65 9.59
N THR A 975 -27.28 -5.29 9.01
CA THR A 975 -26.78 -5.03 7.66
C THR A 975 -26.97 -6.27 6.79
N ALA A 976 -27.42 -6.10 5.54
CA ALA A 976 -27.55 -7.17 4.56
C ALA A 976 -27.09 -6.73 3.17
N ARG A 977 -26.65 -7.68 2.35
CA ARG A 977 -26.25 -7.48 0.95
C ARG A 977 -27.10 -8.34 0.04
N PHE A 978 -27.54 -7.76 -1.07
CA PHE A 978 -28.32 -8.42 -2.10
C PHE A 978 -27.71 -8.10 -3.46
N THR A 979 -27.68 -9.06 -4.38
CA THR A 979 -27.14 -8.83 -5.72
C THR A 979 -28.17 -9.22 -6.75
N GLU A 980 -28.48 -8.32 -7.68
CA GLU A 980 -29.42 -8.55 -8.77
C GLU A 980 -28.91 -7.97 -10.09
N GLN A 981 -29.60 -8.28 -11.19
CA GLN A 981 -29.36 -7.70 -12.49
C GLN A 981 -30.47 -6.72 -12.88
N LEU A 982 -30.09 -5.50 -13.25
CA LEU A 982 -30.97 -4.49 -13.80
C LEU A 982 -30.82 -4.43 -15.32
N ALA A 983 -31.94 -4.33 -16.03
CA ALA A 983 -31.93 -4.12 -17.46
C ALA A 983 -31.56 -2.66 -17.78
N GLY A 984 -30.56 -2.47 -18.63
CA GLY A 984 -30.25 -1.16 -19.20
C GLY A 984 -31.39 -0.63 -20.08
N GLY A 985 -31.43 0.68 -20.29
CA GLY A 985 -32.50 1.34 -21.06
C GLY A 985 -33.74 1.71 -20.24
N GLY A 986 -33.68 1.69 -18.91
CA GLY A 986 -34.80 2.03 -18.01
C GLY A 986 -34.44 3.07 -16.94
N ILE A 987 -35.45 3.56 -16.24
CA ILE A 987 -35.31 4.30 -14.98
C ILE A 987 -35.90 3.44 -13.87
N TYR A 988 -35.22 3.35 -12.73
CA TYR A 988 -35.67 2.61 -11.56
C TYR A 988 -35.93 3.55 -10.39
N ALA A 989 -37.09 3.41 -9.77
CA ALA A 989 -37.52 4.18 -8.60
C ALA A 989 -37.56 3.28 -7.36
N PRO A 990 -37.04 3.75 -6.20
CA PRO A 990 -37.21 3.04 -4.94
C PRO A 990 -38.63 3.19 -4.38
N PHE A 991 -39.02 2.28 -3.49
CA PHE A 991 -40.16 2.42 -2.58
C PHE A 991 -39.87 1.73 -1.26
N ILE A 992 -40.54 2.15 -0.19
CA ILE A 992 -40.57 1.46 1.11
C ILE A 992 -41.99 1.04 1.44
N ILE A 993 -42.16 -0.21 1.89
CA ILE A 993 -43.38 -0.71 2.54
C ILE A 993 -43.12 -0.65 4.04
N SER A 994 -43.86 0.21 4.72
CA SER A 994 -43.77 0.37 6.17
C SER A 994 -44.54 -0.74 6.88
N ASN A 995 -43.86 -1.44 7.81
CA ASN A 995 -44.39 -2.51 8.66
C ASN A 995 -45.30 -3.55 7.95
N GLY A 996 -44.98 -3.90 6.71
CA GLY A 996 -45.86 -4.66 5.85
C GLY A 996 -45.10 -5.49 4.82
N THR A 997 -45.84 -6.36 4.13
CA THR A 997 -45.30 -7.26 3.12
C THR A 997 -45.84 -6.92 1.73
N ILE A 998 -45.10 -7.35 0.71
CA ILE A 998 -45.52 -7.27 -0.70
C ILE A 998 -46.93 -7.83 -0.91
N ASN A 999 -47.23 -8.99 -0.33
CA ASN A 999 -48.53 -9.63 -0.48
C ASN A 999 -49.67 -8.80 0.13
N GLN A 1000 -49.43 -8.12 1.25
CA GLN A 1000 -50.43 -7.25 1.85
C GLN A 1000 -50.73 -6.04 0.95
N VAL A 1001 -49.71 -5.46 0.29
CA VAL A 1001 -49.93 -4.37 -0.69
C VAL A 1001 -50.72 -4.89 -1.89
N LEU A 1002 -50.33 -6.02 -2.47
CA LEU A 1002 -50.97 -6.60 -3.65
C LEU A 1002 -52.43 -6.99 -3.41
N ASN A 1003 -52.78 -7.40 -2.18
CA ASN A 1003 -54.14 -7.74 -1.78
C ASN A 1003 -54.95 -6.53 -1.27
N GLY A 1004 -54.39 -5.31 -1.31
CA GLY A 1004 -55.06 -4.09 -0.84
C GLY A 1004 -55.25 -4.03 0.68
N GLN A 1005 -54.44 -4.76 1.46
CA GLN A 1005 -54.54 -4.89 2.91
C GLN A 1005 -53.69 -3.86 3.67
N THR A 1006 -52.73 -3.19 3.01
CA THR A 1006 -52.00 -2.03 3.53
C THR A 1006 -51.81 -0.97 2.45
N SER A 1007 -51.78 0.30 2.84
CA SER A 1007 -51.55 1.47 1.96
C SER A 1007 -50.30 2.27 2.35
N GLN A 1008 -49.49 1.78 3.29
CA GLN A 1008 -48.29 2.47 3.78
C GLN A 1008 -47.09 2.16 2.89
N VAL A 1009 -47.18 2.57 1.62
CA VAL A 1009 -46.09 2.51 0.66
C VAL A 1009 -45.70 3.92 0.28
N TYR A 1010 -44.42 4.26 0.40
CA TYR A 1010 -43.90 5.59 0.09
C TYR A 1010 -42.92 5.55 -1.07
N PHE A 1011 -42.96 6.61 -1.87
CA PHE A 1011 -42.27 6.76 -3.16
C PHE A 1011 -41.53 8.10 -3.21
N PRO A 1012 -40.59 8.28 -4.15
CA PRO A 1012 -39.92 9.57 -4.37
C PRO A 1012 -40.86 10.62 -4.98
N PHE A 1013 -42.00 10.20 -5.53
CA PHE A 1013 -42.99 11.09 -6.14
C PHE A 1013 -43.99 11.56 -5.10
N LEU A 1014 -43.96 12.85 -4.74
CA LEU A 1014 -44.80 13.42 -3.69
C LEU A 1014 -46.30 13.18 -3.94
N GLY A 1015 -46.73 13.23 -5.21
CA GLY A 1015 -48.11 12.97 -5.59
C GLY A 1015 -48.59 11.54 -5.30
N ALA A 1016 -47.69 10.56 -5.18
CA ALA A 1016 -48.01 9.19 -4.79
C ALA A 1016 -48.10 8.99 -3.27
N ASN A 1017 -47.62 9.93 -2.46
CA ASN A 1017 -47.60 9.82 -1.00
C ASN A 1017 -48.86 10.49 -0.40
N PRO A 1018 -49.61 9.84 0.52
CA PRO A 1018 -50.89 10.34 1.03
C PRO A 1018 -50.88 11.76 1.62
N ASN A 1019 -49.73 12.23 2.12
CA ASN A 1019 -49.57 13.57 2.74
C ASN A 1019 -48.68 14.52 1.91
N GLN A 1020 -48.26 14.12 0.71
CA GLN A 1020 -47.29 14.86 -0.12
C GLN A 1020 -46.02 15.23 0.69
N ILE A 1021 -45.60 14.33 1.57
CA ILE A 1021 -44.36 14.42 2.33
C ILE A 1021 -43.35 13.51 1.65
N ASP A 1022 -42.09 13.96 1.67
CA ASP A 1022 -40.98 13.19 1.17
C ASP A 1022 -40.50 12.21 2.25
N HIS A 1023 -40.52 10.93 1.89
CA HIS A 1023 -40.10 9.82 2.74
C HIS A 1023 -38.76 9.24 2.29
N ILE A 1024 -38.15 9.74 1.22
CA ILE A 1024 -36.92 9.19 0.65
C ILE A 1024 -35.93 10.33 0.46
N ARG A 1025 -34.78 10.24 1.13
CA ARG A 1025 -33.71 11.23 1.00
C ARG A 1025 -32.55 10.64 0.23
N LEU A 1026 -31.96 11.49 -0.60
CA LEU A 1026 -30.71 11.19 -1.27
C LEU A 1026 -29.55 11.51 -0.33
N LEU A 1027 -28.85 10.49 0.15
CA LEU A 1027 -27.73 10.64 1.09
C LEU A 1027 -26.37 10.70 0.39
N GLY A 1028 -26.29 10.36 -0.90
CA GLY A 1028 -25.07 10.35 -1.72
C GLY A 1028 -25.34 9.68 -3.08
N ASP A 1029 -24.30 9.46 -3.89
CA ASP A 1029 -24.44 8.77 -5.19
C ASP A 1029 -25.04 7.37 -4.99
N ASN A 1030 -26.26 7.13 -5.48
CA ASN A 1030 -27.01 5.88 -5.31
C ASN A 1030 -27.20 5.43 -3.85
N ILE A 1031 -27.29 6.38 -2.90
CA ILE A 1031 -27.58 6.09 -1.48
C ILE A 1031 -28.92 6.73 -1.10
N PHE A 1032 -29.88 5.92 -0.70
CA PHE A 1032 -31.24 6.32 -0.36
C PHE A 1032 -31.51 6.05 1.13
N GLY A 1033 -31.87 7.08 1.88
CA GLY A 1033 -32.40 6.99 3.24
C GLY A 1033 -33.92 7.03 3.22
N PHE A 1034 -34.58 6.25 4.06
CA PHE A 1034 -36.02 6.08 4.07
C PHE A 1034 -36.61 6.39 5.45
N GLU A 1035 -37.80 6.96 5.45
CA GLU A 1035 -38.63 7.24 6.63
C GLU A 1035 -39.91 6.37 6.59
N ASP A 1036 -40.16 5.61 7.64
CA ASP A 1036 -41.22 4.58 7.68
C ASP A 1036 -42.53 5.04 8.31
N LEU A 1037 -42.52 6.12 9.11
CA LEU A 1037 -43.67 6.53 9.90
C LEU A 1037 -44.61 7.48 9.12
N PRO A 1038 -45.95 7.33 9.25
CA PRO A 1038 -46.91 8.22 8.58
C PRO A 1038 -46.73 9.70 8.95
N GLY A 1039 -46.93 10.59 7.98
CA GLY A 1039 -46.85 12.04 8.23
C GLY A 1039 -45.43 12.58 8.31
N GLY A 1040 -44.43 11.80 7.85
CA GLY A 1040 -43.02 12.15 7.91
C GLY A 1040 -42.33 11.71 9.20
N GLY A 1041 -43.07 11.16 10.17
CA GLY A 1041 -42.45 10.51 11.33
C GLY A 1041 -41.55 11.39 12.18
N ASP A 1042 -40.41 10.84 12.57
CA ASP A 1042 -39.37 11.55 13.31
C ASP A 1042 -38.32 12.22 12.40
N LEU A 1043 -38.42 12.01 11.09
CA LEU A 1043 -37.68 12.72 10.03
C LEU A 1043 -36.17 12.49 10.11
N ASP A 1044 -35.72 11.34 10.61
CA ASP A 1044 -34.29 11.01 10.70
C ASP A 1044 -33.79 10.19 9.50
N TYR A 1045 -34.71 9.60 8.71
CA TYR A 1045 -34.47 8.89 7.46
C TYR A 1045 -33.44 7.75 7.56
N ASN A 1046 -33.26 7.21 8.77
CA ASN A 1046 -32.32 6.13 9.03
C ASN A 1046 -33.04 4.76 9.16
N ASP A 1047 -34.37 4.75 9.08
CA ASP A 1047 -35.20 3.56 9.23
C ASP A 1047 -34.75 2.45 8.30
N VAL A 1048 -34.45 2.82 7.05
CA VAL A 1048 -33.69 1.98 6.12
C VAL A 1048 -32.75 2.89 5.34
N ILE A 1049 -31.51 2.43 5.12
CA ILE A 1049 -30.56 3.03 4.19
C ILE A 1049 -30.14 1.98 3.17
N VAL A 1050 -30.30 2.30 1.89
CA VAL A 1050 -29.90 1.43 0.78
C VAL A 1050 -28.84 2.12 -0.06
N ARG A 1051 -27.64 1.54 -0.12
CA ARG A 1051 -26.61 1.88 -1.14
C ARG A 1051 -26.69 0.90 -2.29
N VAL A 1052 -26.63 1.41 -3.52
CA VAL A 1052 -26.61 0.58 -4.73
C VAL A 1052 -25.30 0.77 -5.49
N ASN A 1053 -24.48 -0.28 -5.53
CA ASN A 1053 -23.27 -0.31 -6.36
C ASN A 1053 -23.65 -0.90 -7.73
N LEU A 1054 -23.36 -0.18 -8.81
CA LEU A 1054 -23.75 -0.57 -10.18
C LEU A 1054 -22.50 -0.80 -11.05
N ASN A 1055 -22.48 -1.88 -11.81
CA ASN A 1055 -21.44 -2.19 -12.79
C ASN A 1055 -22.02 -2.76 -14.10
N ILE A 1056 -21.36 -2.48 -15.22
CA ILE A 1056 -21.74 -3.07 -16.51
C ILE A 1056 -21.20 -4.51 -16.55
N ILE A 1057 -22.04 -5.47 -16.95
CA ILE A 1057 -21.70 -6.90 -17.08
C ILE A 1057 -21.51 -7.28 -18.54
#